data_AF-A0A1G8NM15-F1
#
_entry.id   AF-A0A1G8NM15-F1
#
_cell.length_a   1.000
_cell.length_b   1.000
_cell.length_c   1.000
_cell.angle_alpha   90.00
_cell.angle_beta   90.00
_cell.angle_gamma   90.00
#
_symmetry.space_group_name_H-M   'P 1'
#
loop_
_entity.id
_entity.type
_entity.pdbx_description
1 polymer ?
#
loop_
_entity_poly.entity_id
_entity_poly.type
_entity_poly.pdbx_seq_one_letter_code
_entity_poly.pdbx_strand_id
1 'polypeptide(L)'
;MDFTGERFIPGVTDKELEIEHFQRYKILQDFVKGKRVLDAACGEGYGAYWLSKVAASVEGIDISPETIKSAQLKYDKGNLNFSLGSIDQLPFEDNSFDVVVSFETLEHVNEKMQFDFLSEVKRVLTSGGTLVISTPNKRFYSDLPQYINPFHVKELYKDEFIELLQHFYKTVNIASQRFEVASVIDSENATGELYVGINDLSDSEVYQKYMIAFCSDVAENAAPIASVGVFTGKYNDVLSRVLSLQDEVEERNQHIVNLDQEIDILRDNSSSRINELGAQLLAKGNQLEVLEEKLQEATTEITERTAEITKRTAEIAKHTAEIQKLTNDLEAVKIELNNKRGHIELLLQKDRELKNIHSSTGWKVLRSYYKFRDSLIPMDSKRRVIGKLAVKTLRHPRLMFSKLNKGNLKKFKYYLETEDANRLEGRLNTFVERHNTVEEKDLQVQLYTAEEYGKLLFTDYENPQVSIIIPVYNQWNYTYSCLASILKNTADVSYEVIIADDMSTDETVNIADYVENVTVVRDGVNRGFLLNCNNAAKHARGKFIFFLNNDTSVQPEWLSSLVKLADSNENIGMVGSKLVYPDGRLQEAGGIIWNDASGWNYGRLDDPEKPEYNYVKEVDYISGAAILIRTSIWEELGGFDERYVPAYFEDSDLAFEIRNRGYKVLLQPKSVVVHFEGISHGTDTNSGIKSYQVKNKEKFLEKWNSVLSKEHYSNAEHVFWARDRSGRRKTIVVVDHYVPHYDKDAGGRCTYFYLKLFVSLGYHVIFIGDNYFKHEPYTSELQSLGVEVLYGDYYAKNITKWIKANGSYIDYVYLNRPHISVKYMSEFKKLTRAKIVYFGHDLHYLREMRNYELTKNPSLLKSSEDWKKIEFGLINDADVIHVVGSYEQGILQKEFPDKPVRNIPLFPYGDSYGERATINGFNERKDLLFVGGFNHTPNYDGVIWFLNEVFPIIKEQDPDIKLYIVGSNPPEDLKAKATEDIIVTGFVTDAELENYYNVSRLVVVPLRYGAGVKGKVVEALYYQVPVITTSIGAEGLEDADTVMLIQDEASEFAGSIMHLYETKDEWTKYSHACKGYVEQYFSINTAKKIISYDIINQENTE
;
A
#
# COMPACT_ATOMS: atom_id res chain seq x y z
N MET A 1 -3.13 44.15 15.20
CA MET A 1 -3.35 42.86 15.88
C MET A 1 -3.68 41.84 14.80
N ASP A 2 -3.05 40.68 14.81
CA ASP A 2 -3.34 39.60 13.86
C ASP A 2 -4.62 38.87 14.30
N PHE A 3 -5.50 38.56 13.35
CA PHE A 3 -6.78 37.89 13.65
C PHE A 3 -6.53 36.41 13.95
N THR A 4 -6.66 36.02 15.23
CA THR A 4 -6.48 34.64 15.71
C THR A 4 -7.74 33.78 15.62
N GLY A 5 -8.89 34.40 15.33
CA GLY A 5 -10.21 33.76 15.35
C GLY A 5 -10.89 33.74 16.73
N GLU A 6 -10.19 34.13 17.81
CA GLU A 6 -10.74 34.15 19.18
C GLU A 6 -11.56 35.41 19.48
N ARG A 7 -11.14 36.59 18.98
CA ARG A 7 -11.81 37.88 19.24
C ARG A 7 -12.43 38.43 17.96
N PHE A 8 -13.62 39.01 18.08
CA PHE A 8 -14.26 39.71 16.97
C PHE A 8 -13.51 41.02 16.63
N ILE A 9 -13.16 41.22 15.34
CA ILE A 9 -12.49 42.42 14.84
C ILE A 9 -13.32 43.04 13.70
N PRO A 10 -13.92 44.23 13.89
CA PRO A 10 -14.66 44.93 12.84
C PRO A 10 -13.88 45.06 11.53
N GLY A 11 -14.54 44.81 10.40
CA GLY A 11 -13.95 44.91 9.04
C GLY A 11 -12.99 43.79 8.63
N VAL A 12 -12.62 42.87 9.51
CA VAL A 12 -11.80 41.67 9.21
C VAL A 12 -12.63 40.39 9.29
N THR A 13 -13.55 40.33 10.26
CA THR A 13 -14.45 39.19 10.49
C THR A 13 -15.67 39.21 9.56
N ASP A 14 -16.41 38.10 9.46
CA ASP A 14 -17.61 37.96 8.62
C ASP A 14 -18.61 39.12 8.81
N LYS A 15 -19.12 39.66 7.69
CA LYS A 15 -20.03 40.83 7.67
C LYS A 15 -21.36 40.58 8.40
N GLU A 16 -21.84 39.34 8.45
CA GLU A 16 -23.04 38.96 9.19
C GLU A 16 -22.80 39.04 10.69
N LEU A 17 -21.69 38.46 11.15
CA LEU A 17 -21.30 38.52 12.55
C LEU A 17 -21.08 39.98 12.98
N GLU A 18 -20.48 40.80 12.12
CA GLU A 18 -20.32 42.23 12.35
C GLU A 18 -21.66 42.97 12.53
N ILE A 19 -22.67 42.66 11.72
CA ILE A 19 -24.01 43.22 11.86
C ILE A 19 -24.64 42.79 13.19
N GLU A 20 -24.54 41.51 13.55
CA GLU A 20 -25.10 40.95 14.79
C GLU A 20 -24.50 41.64 16.03
N HIS A 21 -23.17 41.78 16.09
CA HIS A 21 -22.48 42.49 17.18
C HIS A 21 -22.84 43.98 17.22
N PHE A 22 -22.89 44.67 16.08
CA PHE A 22 -23.22 46.10 16.05
C PHE A 22 -24.66 46.37 16.49
N GLN A 23 -25.61 45.51 16.13
CA GLN A 23 -26.99 45.67 16.55
C GLN A 23 -27.13 45.60 18.08
N ARG A 24 -26.44 44.65 18.74
CA ARG A 24 -26.46 44.48 20.21
C ARG A 24 -25.95 45.69 20.98
N TYR A 25 -24.90 46.37 20.50
CA TYR A 25 -24.45 47.60 21.14
C TYR A 25 -25.34 48.82 20.79
N LYS A 26 -25.86 48.90 19.56
CA LYS A 26 -26.72 50.02 19.14
C LYS A 26 -28.06 50.06 19.87
N ILE A 27 -28.70 48.90 20.07
CA ILE A 27 -29.99 48.83 20.79
C ILE A 27 -29.87 49.31 22.24
N LEU A 28 -28.68 49.19 22.85
CA LEU A 28 -28.45 49.63 24.21
C LEU A 28 -28.21 51.13 24.36
N GLN A 29 -28.06 51.90 23.26
CA GLN A 29 -27.76 53.32 23.35
C GLN A 29 -28.82 54.10 24.14
N ASP A 30 -30.11 53.89 23.85
CA ASP A 30 -31.18 54.53 24.62
C ASP A 30 -31.23 54.01 26.07
N PHE A 31 -30.91 52.73 26.27
CA PHE A 31 -30.90 52.09 27.59
C PHE A 31 -29.82 52.63 28.53
N VAL A 32 -28.65 52.99 27.98
CA VAL A 32 -27.49 53.48 28.75
C VAL A 32 -27.36 55.00 28.77
N LYS A 33 -28.31 55.72 28.17
CA LYS A 33 -28.26 57.18 28.07
C LYS A 33 -28.13 57.84 29.45
N GLY A 34 -27.06 58.61 29.63
CA GLY A 34 -26.76 59.29 30.89
C GLY A 34 -26.35 58.39 32.07
N LYS A 35 -26.10 57.10 31.84
CA LYS A 35 -25.69 56.12 32.87
C LYS A 35 -24.18 55.91 32.89
N ARG A 36 -23.65 55.42 34.01
CA ARG A 36 -22.26 54.92 34.12
C ARG A 36 -22.23 53.45 33.70
N VAL A 37 -21.45 53.12 32.68
CA VAL A 37 -21.46 51.80 32.04
C VAL A 37 -20.11 51.13 32.13
N LEU A 38 -20.10 49.83 32.44
CA LEU A 38 -18.95 48.96 32.27
C LEU A 38 -19.21 48.02 31.08
N ASP A 39 -18.29 47.95 30.13
CA ASP A 39 -18.24 46.95 29.07
C ASP A 39 -17.19 45.90 29.46
N ALA A 40 -17.63 44.76 30.00
CA ALA A 40 -16.78 43.69 30.52
C ALA A 40 -16.46 42.66 29.44
N ALA A 41 -15.15 42.42 29.24
CA ALA A 41 -14.58 41.76 28.06
C ALA A 41 -14.88 42.54 26.77
N CYS A 42 -14.50 43.82 26.75
CA CYS A 42 -14.84 44.75 25.68
C CYS A 42 -14.15 44.46 24.33
N GLY A 43 -13.21 43.52 24.28
CA GLY A 43 -12.43 43.22 23.08
C GLY A 43 -11.75 44.48 22.55
N GLU A 44 -11.75 44.65 21.23
CA GLU A 44 -11.16 45.81 20.54
C GLU A 44 -11.83 47.17 20.88
N GLY A 45 -12.85 47.20 21.75
CA GLY A 45 -13.40 48.43 22.33
C GLY A 45 -14.42 49.18 21.48
N TYR A 46 -14.81 48.65 20.31
CA TYR A 46 -15.81 49.28 19.45
C TYR A 46 -17.18 49.37 20.12
N GLY A 47 -17.56 48.38 20.94
CA GLY A 47 -18.80 48.32 21.69
C GLY A 47 -18.88 49.44 22.74
N ALA A 48 -17.90 49.47 23.65
CA ALA A 48 -17.68 50.56 24.59
C ALA A 48 -17.71 51.94 23.92
N TYR A 49 -17.06 52.09 22.76
CA TYR A 49 -17.12 53.32 21.97
C TYR A 49 -18.54 53.68 21.52
N TRP A 50 -19.34 52.73 21.02
CA TRP A 50 -20.74 52.98 20.67
C TRP A 50 -21.59 53.42 21.86
N LEU A 51 -21.41 52.79 23.03
CA LEU A 51 -22.13 53.14 24.26
C LEU A 51 -21.74 54.53 24.77
N SER A 52 -20.46 54.91 24.64
CA SER A 52 -19.93 56.22 25.07
C SER A 52 -20.56 57.41 24.32
N LYS A 53 -21.26 57.16 23.19
CA LYS A 53 -21.97 58.18 22.44
C LYS A 53 -23.09 58.85 23.24
N VAL A 54 -23.67 58.14 24.20
CA VAL A 54 -24.88 58.58 24.93
C VAL A 54 -24.79 58.33 26.44
N ALA A 55 -23.93 57.42 26.90
CA ALA A 55 -23.66 57.19 28.32
C ALA A 55 -22.96 58.39 28.98
N ALA A 56 -23.13 58.55 30.29
CA ALA A 56 -22.41 59.56 31.06
C ALA A 56 -20.90 59.26 31.09
N SER A 57 -20.55 57.99 31.28
CA SER A 57 -19.19 57.46 31.24
C SER A 57 -19.19 55.98 30.90
N VAL A 58 -18.18 55.52 30.15
CA VAL A 58 -17.99 54.11 29.81
C VAL A 58 -16.58 53.67 30.17
N GLU A 59 -16.48 52.54 30.85
CA GLU A 59 -15.22 51.85 31.12
C GLU A 59 -15.23 50.53 30.35
N GLY A 60 -14.25 50.29 29.50
CA GLY A 60 -14.04 49.00 28.81
C GLY A 60 -12.93 48.22 29.50
N ILE A 61 -13.16 46.95 29.82
CA ILE A 61 -12.15 46.07 30.41
C ILE A 61 -11.94 44.81 29.58
N ASP A 62 -10.69 44.44 29.35
CA ASP A 62 -10.28 43.21 28.69
C ASP A 62 -8.99 42.68 29.32
N ILE A 63 -8.78 41.37 29.27
CA ILE A 63 -7.61 40.69 29.85
C ILE A 63 -6.36 40.86 28.99
N SER A 64 -6.51 41.19 27.71
CA SER A 64 -5.43 41.30 26.73
C SER A 64 -4.77 42.69 26.73
N PRO A 65 -3.48 42.82 27.10
CA PRO A 65 -2.75 44.09 27.05
C PRO A 65 -2.70 44.68 25.63
N GLU A 66 -2.54 43.83 24.61
CA GLU A 66 -2.48 44.23 23.21
C GLU A 66 -3.81 44.83 22.74
N THR A 67 -4.92 44.22 23.17
CA THR A 67 -6.28 44.63 22.80
C THR A 67 -6.63 45.97 23.44
N ILE A 68 -6.34 46.15 24.73
CA ILE A 68 -6.54 47.44 25.42
C ILE A 68 -5.71 48.54 24.76
N LYS A 69 -4.44 48.27 24.43
CA LYS A 69 -3.60 49.24 23.72
C LYS A 69 -4.18 49.60 22.34
N SER A 70 -4.70 48.61 21.61
CA SER A 70 -5.37 48.81 20.32
C SER A 70 -6.63 49.67 20.46
N ALA A 71 -7.48 49.37 21.45
CA ALA A 71 -8.71 50.10 21.74
C ALA A 71 -8.44 51.57 22.10
N GLN A 72 -7.47 51.82 22.99
CA GLN A 72 -7.03 53.17 23.38
C GLN A 72 -6.49 53.98 22.19
N LEU A 73 -5.82 53.33 21.24
CA LEU A 73 -5.31 53.99 20.03
C LEU A 73 -6.42 54.31 19.01
N LYS A 74 -7.44 53.45 18.91
CA LYS A 74 -8.52 53.56 17.90
C LYS A 74 -9.67 54.46 18.35
N TYR A 75 -9.99 54.46 19.64
CA TYR A 75 -11.20 55.07 20.18
C TYR A 75 -10.84 56.04 21.31
N ASP A 76 -10.66 57.31 20.97
CA ASP A 76 -10.39 58.38 21.94
C ASP A 76 -11.65 59.24 22.15
N LYS A 77 -12.15 59.29 23.40
CA LYS A 77 -13.27 60.14 23.80
C LYS A 77 -13.22 60.45 25.29
N GLY A 78 -13.51 61.69 25.67
CA GLY A 78 -13.36 62.16 27.06
C GLY A 78 -14.26 61.50 28.13
N ASN A 79 -15.20 60.65 27.74
CA ASN A 79 -16.04 59.86 28.64
C ASN A 79 -15.88 58.35 28.45
N LEU A 80 -14.81 57.91 27.77
CA LEU A 80 -14.49 56.51 27.50
C LEU A 80 -13.08 56.21 27.98
N ASN A 81 -12.94 55.22 28.86
CA ASN A 81 -11.67 54.72 29.34
C ASN A 81 -11.57 53.22 29.09
N PHE A 82 -10.34 52.73 28.96
CA PHE A 82 -10.05 51.31 28.80
C PHE A 82 -9.02 50.85 29.84
N SER A 83 -9.36 49.80 30.57
CA SER A 83 -8.56 49.25 31.67
C SER A 83 -8.19 47.79 31.40
N LEU A 84 -6.97 47.40 31.79
CA LEU A 84 -6.53 46.00 31.73
C LEU A 84 -6.97 45.27 33.00
N GLY A 85 -7.65 44.15 32.86
CA GLY A 85 -8.01 43.31 34.00
C GLY A 85 -8.86 42.10 33.63
N SER A 86 -9.01 41.19 34.59
CA SER A 86 -9.78 39.97 34.41
C SER A 86 -11.23 40.15 34.88
N ILE A 87 -12.17 39.46 34.22
CA ILE A 87 -13.59 39.59 34.52
C ILE A 87 -13.99 38.99 35.88
N ASP A 88 -13.24 38.00 36.38
CA ASP A 88 -13.43 37.38 37.70
C ASP A 88 -12.83 38.20 38.84
N GLN A 89 -12.16 39.31 38.54
CA GLN A 89 -11.64 40.26 39.53
C GLN A 89 -11.64 41.69 38.97
N LEU A 90 -12.80 42.35 39.02
CA LEU A 90 -12.99 43.66 38.42
C LEU A 90 -12.30 44.75 39.28
N PRO A 91 -11.40 45.57 38.71
CA PRO A 91 -10.59 46.55 39.44
C PRO A 91 -11.37 47.85 39.77
N PHE A 92 -12.67 47.73 40.06
CA PHE A 92 -13.56 48.84 40.33
C PHE A 92 -14.16 48.73 41.73
N GLU A 93 -14.47 49.89 42.33
CA GLU A 93 -15.13 49.94 43.64
C GLU A 93 -16.56 49.40 43.56
N ASP A 94 -17.10 48.97 44.69
CA ASP A 94 -18.48 48.49 44.79
C ASP A 94 -19.46 49.59 44.38
N ASN A 95 -20.57 49.23 43.72
CA ASN A 95 -21.62 50.18 43.28
C ASN A 95 -21.13 51.31 42.33
N SER A 96 -20.09 51.04 41.53
CA SER A 96 -19.51 51.99 40.59
C SER A 96 -20.32 52.21 39.31
N PHE A 97 -21.13 51.22 38.88
CA PHE A 97 -21.80 51.25 37.58
C PHE A 97 -23.31 51.07 37.70
N ASP A 98 -24.04 51.78 36.84
CA ASP A 98 -25.49 51.67 36.74
C ASP A 98 -25.89 50.57 35.75
N VAL A 99 -25.04 50.28 34.75
CA VAL A 99 -25.20 49.19 33.79
C VAL A 99 -23.87 48.48 33.56
N VAL A 100 -23.89 47.14 33.54
CA VAL A 100 -22.78 46.31 33.05
C VAL A 100 -23.23 45.61 31.78
N VAL A 101 -22.43 45.69 30.73
CA VAL A 101 -22.64 45.01 29.44
C VAL A 101 -21.52 44.00 29.24
N SER A 102 -21.85 42.80 28.78
CA SER A 102 -20.84 41.78 28.42
C SER A 102 -21.41 40.87 27.35
N PHE A 103 -20.83 40.83 26.17
CA PHE A 103 -21.35 40.02 25.08
C PHE A 103 -20.37 38.94 24.67
N GLU A 104 -20.86 37.69 24.61
CA GLU A 104 -20.09 36.53 24.13
C GLU A 104 -18.80 36.32 24.93
N THR A 105 -18.97 36.26 26.25
CA THR A 105 -17.88 36.12 27.22
C THR A 105 -17.97 34.83 28.03
N LEU A 106 -19.17 34.37 28.37
CA LEU A 106 -19.37 33.21 29.26
C LEU A 106 -18.89 31.91 28.63
N GLU A 107 -19.05 31.76 27.32
CA GLU A 107 -18.68 30.58 26.55
C GLU A 107 -17.17 30.33 26.54
N HIS A 108 -16.36 31.36 26.76
CA HIS A 108 -14.90 31.29 26.75
C HIS A 108 -14.29 30.90 28.11
N VAL A 109 -15.11 30.80 29.17
CA VAL A 109 -14.64 30.52 30.52
C VAL A 109 -15.31 29.28 31.11
N ASN A 110 -14.65 28.64 32.08
CA ASN A 110 -15.22 27.50 32.78
C ASN A 110 -16.31 27.94 33.78
N GLU A 111 -17.10 26.99 34.26
CA GLU A 111 -18.24 27.22 35.15
C GLU A 111 -17.90 27.96 36.45
N LYS A 112 -16.72 27.70 37.04
CA LYS A 112 -16.28 28.43 38.23
C LYS A 112 -16.09 29.91 37.92
N MET A 113 -15.40 30.21 36.83
CA MET A 113 -15.17 31.59 36.38
C MET A 113 -16.47 32.28 35.94
N GLN A 114 -17.45 31.57 35.36
CA GLN A 114 -18.78 32.13 35.08
C GLN A 114 -19.46 32.64 36.35
N PHE A 115 -19.39 31.86 37.43
CA PHE A 115 -19.97 32.24 38.73
C PHE A 115 -19.21 33.39 39.40
N ASP A 116 -17.87 33.34 39.40
CA ASP A 116 -17.02 34.39 39.96
C ASP A 116 -17.22 35.72 39.21
N PHE A 117 -17.31 35.70 37.88
CA PHE A 117 -17.61 36.87 37.06
C PHE A 117 -18.96 37.49 37.42
N LEU A 118 -20.04 36.70 37.47
CA LEU A 118 -21.37 37.23 37.82
C LEU A 118 -21.42 37.78 39.25
N SER A 119 -20.64 37.21 40.17
CA SER A 119 -20.47 37.74 41.53
C SER A 119 -19.83 39.13 41.54
N GLU A 120 -18.75 39.31 40.74
CA GLU A 120 -18.07 40.59 40.59
C GLU A 120 -18.95 41.64 39.90
N VAL A 121 -19.70 41.24 38.86
CA VAL A 121 -20.68 42.11 38.21
C VAL A 121 -21.73 42.59 39.22
N LYS A 122 -22.22 41.70 40.08
CA LYS A 122 -23.19 42.06 41.13
C LYS A 122 -22.60 43.06 42.13
N ARG A 123 -21.32 42.92 42.48
CA ARG A 123 -20.60 43.81 43.41
C ARG A 123 -20.45 45.23 42.84
N VAL A 124 -20.08 45.36 41.57
CA VAL A 124 -19.81 46.67 40.95
C VAL A 124 -21.08 47.40 40.49
N LEU A 125 -22.20 46.69 40.33
CA LEU A 125 -23.50 47.30 40.03
C LEU A 125 -24.06 48.05 41.23
N THR A 126 -24.67 49.21 40.99
CA THR A 126 -25.46 49.93 42.00
C THR A 126 -26.69 49.14 42.42
N SER A 127 -27.26 49.47 43.59
CA SER A 127 -28.55 48.94 44.02
C SER A 127 -29.64 49.24 42.96
N GLY A 128 -30.14 48.21 42.31
CA GLY A 128 -31.10 48.32 41.20
C GLY A 128 -30.47 48.52 39.82
N GLY A 129 -29.15 48.44 39.69
CA GLY A 129 -28.45 48.44 38.41
C GLY A 129 -28.80 47.23 37.53
N THR A 130 -28.41 47.29 36.26
CA THR A 130 -28.75 46.27 35.26
C THR A 130 -27.52 45.60 34.66
N LEU A 131 -27.53 44.27 34.60
CA LEU A 131 -26.63 43.50 33.74
C LEU A 131 -27.32 43.21 32.40
N VAL A 132 -26.63 43.50 31.30
CA VAL A 132 -27.01 43.04 29.96
C VAL A 132 -25.93 42.11 29.44
N ILE A 133 -26.25 40.84 29.24
CA ILE A 133 -25.25 39.81 28.92
C ILE A 133 -25.72 38.89 27.80
N SER A 134 -24.82 38.46 26.91
CA SER A 134 -25.17 37.51 25.84
C SER A 134 -24.25 36.30 25.74
N THR A 135 -24.79 35.19 25.25
CA THR A 135 -24.06 33.95 24.92
C THR A 135 -24.73 33.27 23.70
N PRO A 136 -24.00 32.52 22.88
CA PRO A 136 -24.60 31.64 21.87
C PRO A 136 -25.52 30.62 22.52
N ASN A 137 -26.62 30.28 21.83
CA ASN A 137 -27.49 29.17 22.24
C ASN A 137 -26.92 27.86 21.69
N LYS A 138 -26.33 27.04 22.55
CA LYS A 138 -25.65 25.79 22.16
C LYS A 138 -26.46 24.91 21.20
N ARG A 139 -27.78 24.81 21.41
CA ARG A 139 -28.67 24.02 20.53
C ARG A 139 -28.64 24.52 19.08
N PHE A 140 -28.73 25.83 18.86
CA PHE A 140 -28.82 26.41 17.52
C PHE A 140 -27.46 26.79 16.92
N TYR A 141 -26.48 27.05 17.77
CA TYR A 141 -25.13 27.47 17.38
C TYR A 141 -24.22 26.27 17.07
N SER A 142 -24.28 25.21 17.89
CA SER A 142 -23.35 24.06 17.79
C SER A 142 -24.05 22.76 17.42
N ASP A 143 -25.10 22.36 18.15
CA ASP A 143 -25.68 21.02 18.01
C ASP A 143 -26.37 20.80 16.66
N LEU A 144 -27.27 21.72 16.26
CA LEU A 144 -27.99 21.61 14.99
C LEU A 144 -27.08 21.69 13.75
N PRO A 145 -26.14 22.65 13.63
CA PRO A 145 -25.22 22.70 12.50
C PRO A 145 -24.02 21.74 12.63
N GLN A 146 -23.85 21.03 13.75
CA GLN A 146 -22.66 20.22 14.08
C GLN A 146 -21.36 21.02 13.99
N TYR A 147 -21.39 22.25 14.52
CA TYR A 147 -20.26 23.17 14.53
C TYR A 147 -19.56 23.15 15.90
N ILE A 148 -18.22 23.20 15.90
CA ILE A 148 -17.41 23.23 17.13
C ILE A 148 -16.47 24.42 17.05
N ASN A 149 -16.64 25.39 17.95
CA ASN A 149 -15.70 26.51 18.09
C ASN A 149 -14.57 26.15 19.09
N PRO A 150 -13.30 26.09 18.66
CA PRO A 150 -12.18 25.67 19.52
C PRO A 150 -11.88 26.63 20.70
N PHE A 151 -12.42 27.86 20.68
CA PHE A 151 -12.23 28.83 21.75
C PHE A 151 -13.36 28.83 22.78
N HIS A 152 -14.45 28.09 22.54
CA HIS A 152 -15.53 27.96 23.51
C HIS A 152 -15.21 26.83 24.50
N VAL A 153 -14.99 27.19 25.75
CA VAL A 153 -14.71 26.28 26.87
C VAL A 153 -16.00 25.66 27.39
N LYS A 154 -17.08 26.45 27.54
CA LYS A 154 -18.40 25.97 28.01
C LYS A 154 -19.55 26.79 27.44
N GLU A 155 -20.15 26.29 26.36
CA GLU A 155 -21.43 26.82 25.84
C GLU A 155 -22.61 26.38 26.70
N LEU A 156 -23.61 27.26 26.84
CA LEU A 156 -24.79 27.02 27.67
C LEU A 156 -26.04 26.79 26.80
N TYR A 157 -26.89 25.86 27.23
CA TYR A 157 -28.28 25.80 26.78
C TYR A 157 -29.10 26.95 27.39
N LYS A 158 -30.25 27.25 26.78
CA LYS A 158 -31.13 28.34 27.23
C LYS A 158 -31.52 28.23 28.72
N ASP A 159 -31.89 27.04 29.15
CA ASP A 159 -32.33 26.83 30.54
C ASP A 159 -31.16 26.96 31.52
N GLU A 160 -29.99 26.40 31.18
CA GLU A 160 -28.75 26.55 31.98
C GLU A 160 -28.33 28.02 32.12
N PHE A 161 -28.47 28.81 31.06
CA PHE A 161 -28.15 30.24 31.08
C PHE A 161 -29.12 31.03 31.98
N ILE A 162 -30.42 30.74 31.91
CA ILE A 162 -31.43 31.38 32.76
C ILE A 162 -31.21 30.99 34.23
N GLU A 163 -31.01 29.71 34.51
CA GLU A 163 -30.77 29.20 35.87
C GLU A 163 -29.53 29.87 36.47
N LEU A 164 -28.42 29.95 35.73
CA LEU A 164 -27.19 30.61 36.19
C LEU A 164 -27.46 32.06 36.61
N LEU A 165 -28.19 32.84 35.80
CA LEU A 165 -28.46 34.25 36.08
C LEU A 165 -29.45 34.45 37.25
N GLN A 166 -30.41 33.54 37.42
CA GLN A 166 -31.39 33.59 38.52
C GLN A 166 -30.77 33.39 39.91
N HIS A 167 -29.55 32.83 39.99
CA HIS A 167 -28.79 32.79 41.24
C HIS A 167 -28.42 34.18 41.75
N PHE A 168 -28.26 35.16 40.85
CA PHE A 168 -27.74 36.49 41.17
C PHE A 168 -28.79 37.61 41.09
N TYR A 169 -29.86 37.42 40.31
CA TYR A 169 -30.85 38.46 40.04
C TYR A 169 -32.28 37.96 40.21
N LYS A 170 -33.14 38.80 40.81
CA LYS A 170 -34.56 38.48 40.99
C LYS A 170 -35.36 38.47 39.68
N THR A 171 -34.93 39.26 38.70
CA THR A 171 -35.59 39.35 37.39
C THR A 171 -34.57 39.12 36.29
N VAL A 172 -34.83 38.12 35.44
CA VAL A 172 -34.03 37.75 34.27
C VAL A 172 -34.97 37.66 33.08
N ASN A 173 -34.82 38.57 32.12
CA ASN A 173 -35.60 38.55 30.87
C ASN A 173 -34.67 38.24 29.69
N ILE A 174 -35.08 37.31 28.83
CA ILE A 174 -34.29 36.88 27.67
C ILE A 174 -34.90 37.45 26.39
N ALA A 175 -34.07 38.15 25.63
CA ALA A 175 -34.29 38.45 24.22
C ALA A 175 -33.46 37.48 23.36
N SER A 176 -33.94 37.19 22.15
CA SER A 176 -33.23 36.37 21.17
C SER A 176 -32.85 37.20 19.96
N GLN A 177 -31.59 37.12 19.53
CA GLN A 177 -31.17 37.70 18.25
C GLN A 177 -31.23 36.63 17.16
N ARG A 178 -31.81 37.01 16.02
CA ARG A 178 -31.95 36.18 14.83
C ARG A 178 -31.87 37.04 13.57
N PHE A 179 -31.51 36.42 12.45
CA PHE A 179 -31.49 37.07 11.15
C PHE A 179 -32.76 36.72 10.39
N GLU A 180 -33.49 37.72 9.90
CA GLU A 180 -34.75 37.56 9.17
C GLU A 180 -34.73 38.42 7.90
N VAL A 181 -35.46 37.98 6.87
CA VAL A 181 -35.65 38.77 5.66
C VAL A 181 -36.82 39.73 5.85
N ALA A 182 -36.57 41.03 5.69
CA ALA A 182 -37.58 42.08 5.77
C ALA A 182 -37.83 42.74 4.41
N SER A 183 -39.10 43.01 4.11
CA SER A 183 -39.49 43.88 2.99
C SER A 183 -39.67 45.31 3.48
N VAL A 184 -39.10 46.28 2.76
CA VAL A 184 -39.10 47.70 3.17
C VAL A 184 -39.77 48.53 2.06
N ILE A 185 -40.80 49.28 2.44
CA ILE A 185 -41.41 50.31 1.58
C ILE A 185 -41.00 51.65 2.18
N ASP A 186 -40.26 52.43 1.40
CA ASP A 186 -39.75 53.75 1.81
C ASP A 186 -40.15 54.82 0.78
N SER A 187 -40.27 56.07 1.22
CA SER A 187 -40.53 57.24 0.40
C SER A 187 -39.73 58.40 0.96
N GLU A 188 -38.96 59.09 0.12
CA GLU A 188 -38.05 60.18 0.52
C GLU A 188 -38.73 61.31 1.32
N ASN A 189 -40.06 61.42 1.24
CA ASN A 189 -40.86 62.45 1.89
C ASN A 189 -41.88 61.91 2.90
N ALA A 190 -41.81 60.64 3.28
CA ALA A 190 -42.75 60.05 4.25
C ALA A 190 -42.26 60.27 5.69
N THR A 191 -43.11 60.90 6.52
CA THR A 191 -42.98 60.89 7.98
C THR A 191 -44.02 59.93 8.56
N GLY A 192 -43.58 58.80 9.11
CA GLY A 192 -44.46 57.80 9.72
C GLY A 192 -43.69 56.80 10.60
N GLU A 193 -44.41 56.10 11.47
CA GLU A 193 -43.85 55.04 12.32
C GLU A 193 -43.62 53.75 11.50
N LEU A 194 -42.57 53.00 11.84
CA LEU A 194 -42.24 51.72 11.21
C LEU A 194 -43.29 50.67 11.59
N TYR A 195 -44.08 50.21 10.62
CA TYR A 195 -44.99 49.09 10.80
C TYR A 195 -44.27 47.76 10.55
N VAL A 196 -44.26 46.89 11.58
CA VAL A 196 -43.75 45.51 11.45
C VAL A 196 -44.96 44.56 11.52
N GLY A 197 -45.35 44.01 10.38
CA GLY A 197 -46.38 42.97 10.31
C GLY A 197 -45.78 41.60 10.64
N ILE A 198 -46.36 40.90 11.62
CA ILE A 198 -45.98 39.54 12.00
C ILE A 198 -47.15 38.63 11.63
N ASN A 199 -46.90 37.58 10.85
CA ASN A 199 -47.85 36.46 10.71
C ASN A 199 -47.59 35.50 11.86
N ASP A 200 -48.63 35.08 12.58
CA ASP A 200 -48.53 34.11 13.68
C ASP A 200 -47.97 32.78 13.15
N LEU A 201 -46.65 32.62 13.28
CA LEU A 201 -45.96 31.35 13.10
C LEU A 201 -46.02 30.64 14.45
N SER A 202 -46.61 29.44 14.46
CA SER A 202 -46.66 28.58 15.63
C SER A 202 -45.29 28.47 16.31
N ASP A 203 -45.27 28.72 17.63
CA ASP A 203 -44.11 28.91 18.54
C ASP A 203 -42.99 27.83 18.53
N SER A 204 -43.05 26.79 17.71
CA SER A 204 -42.23 25.58 17.91
C SER A 204 -40.81 25.62 17.34
N GLU A 205 -40.44 26.48 16.38
CA GLU A 205 -39.11 26.39 15.74
C GLU A 205 -38.53 27.75 15.28
N VAL A 206 -38.65 28.79 16.11
CA VAL A 206 -37.95 30.05 15.82
C VAL A 206 -36.44 29.86 16.08
N TYR A 207 -35.60 30.07 15.06
CA TYR A 207 -34.15 29.97 15.15
C TYR A 207 -33.57 31.08 16.05
N GLN A 208 -33.10 30.74 17.25
CA GLN A 208 -32.60 31.67 18.27
C GLN A 208 -31.10 31.49 18.47
N LYS A 209 -30.29 32.05 17.55
CA LYS A 209 -28.84 31.85 17.50
C LYS A 209 -28.10 32.40 18.73
N TYR A 210 -28.44 33.62 19.16
CA TYR A 210 -27.88 34.23 20.37
C TYR A 210 -28.97 34.60 21.38
N MET A 211 -28.65 34.43 22.66
CA MET A 211 -29.51 34.79 23.79
C MET A 211 -28.92 36.01 24.47
N ILE A 212 -29.75 37.02 24.72
CA ILE A 212 -29.38 38.28 25.37
C ILE A 212 -30.26 38.42 26.61
N ALA A 213 -29.65 38.42 27.79
CA ALA A 213 -30.33 38.56 29.06
C ALA A 213 -30.26 40.01 29.57
N PHE A 214 -31.38 40.50 30.09
CA PHE A 214 -31.48 41.74 30.86
C PHE A 214 -31.82 41.35 32.30
N CYS A 215 -30.91 41.65 33.22
CA CYS A 215 -30.97 41.17 34.60
C CYS A 215 -30.91 42.33 35.60
N SER A 216 -31.84 42.35 36.55
CA SER A 216 -31.83 43.30 37.67
C SER A 216 -32.63 42.77 38.86
N ASP A 217 -32.41 43.36 40.04
CA ASP A 217 -33.29 43.13 41.20
C ASP A 217 -34.56 43.98 41.17
N VAL A 218 -34.62 44.96 40.26
CA VAL A 218 -35.77 45.81 40.02
C VAL A 218 -36.35 45.44 38.66
N ALA A 219 -37.55 44.87 38.63
CA ALA A 219 -38.13 44.30 37.42
C ALA A 219 -38.24 45.31 36.26
N GLU A 220 -38.54 46.58 36.57
CA GLU A 220 -38.64 47.69 35.59
C GLU A 220 -37.30 47.93 34.86
N ASN A 221 -36.17 47.67 35.52
CA ASN A 221 -34.83 47.88 34.99
C ASN A 221 -34.33 46.69 34.17
N ALA A 222 -35.08 45.59 34.12
CA ALA A 222 -34.76 44.37 33.37
C ALA A 222 -35.63 44.21 32.11
N ALA A 223 -36.39 45.23 31.68
CA ALA A 223 -37.26 45.12 30.51
C ALA A 223 -36.46 44.88 29.22
N PRO A 224 -36.76 43.83 28.43
CA PRO A 224 -36.05 43.56 27.19
C PRO A 224 -36.43 44.60 26.12
N ILE A 225 -35.46 44.94 25.26
CA ILE A 225 -35.66 45.88 24.15
C ILE A 225 -35.74 45.08 22.85
N ALA A 226 -36.74 45.38 22.02
CA ALA A 226 -36.84 44.85 20.67
C ALA A 226 -36.29 45.86 19.66
N SER A 227 -35.53 45.40 18.68
CA SER A 227 -35.09 46.22 17.55
C SER A 227 -35.08 45.42 16.25
N VAL A 228 -35.30 46.11 15.14
CA VAL A 228 -35.11 45.58 13.79
C VAL A 228 -34.03 46.41 13.12
N GLY A 229 -32.91 45.80 12.76
CA GLY A 229 -31.84 46.46 11.99
C GLY A 229 -32.01 46.19 10.50
N VAL A 230 -32.21 47.24 9.70
CA VAL A 230 -32.24 47.15 8.24
C VAL A 230 -30.88 47.60 7.69
N PHE A 231 -30.16 46.69 7.04
CA PHE A 231 -28.84 46.97 6.45
C PHE A 231 -28.91 46.80 4.92
N THR A 232 -28.80 47.90 4.18
CA THR A 232 -28.95 47.92 2.71
C THR A 232 -27.70 47.37 2.00
N GLY A 233 -27.89 46.64 0.89
CA GLY A 233 -26.80 46.21 -0.02
C GLY A 233 -26.47 44.71 -0.06
N LYS A 234 -26.88 43.89 0.92
CA LYS A 234 -26.65 42.41 0.90
C LYS A 234 -27.69 41.65 0.06
N TYR A 235 -28.87 42.23 -0.16
CA TYR A 235 -29.95 41.59 -0.90
C TYR A 235 -29.59 41.43 -2.38
N ASN A 236 -28.91 42.39 -3.00
CA ASN A 236 -28.49 42.27 -4.40
C ASN A 236 -27.47 41.14 -4.64
N ASP A 237 -26.55 40.91 -3.71
CA ASP A 237 -25.55 39.84 -3.86
C ASP A 237 -26.19 38.44 -3.71
N VAL A 238 -27.10 38.30 -2.75
CA VAL A 238 -27.86 37.06 -2.54
C VAL A 238 -28.88 36.83 -3.65
N LEU A 239 -29.60 37.87 -4.12
CA LEU A 239 -30.54 37.75 -5.25
C LEU A 239 -29.81 37.39 -6.54
N SER A 240 -28.66 38.01 -6.83
CA SER A 240 -27.84 37.66 -8.01
C SER A 240 -27.40 36.20 -7.96
N ARG A 241 -27.05 35.71 -6.76
CA ARG A 241 -26.68 34.31 -6.55
C ARG A 241 -27.87 33.37 -6.67
N VAL A 242 -29.01 33.72 -6.09
CA VAL A 242 -30.24 32.93 -6.11
C VAL A 242 -30.83 32.86 -7.52
N LEU A 243 -30.82 33.95 -8.29
CA LEU A 243 -31.23 33.96 -9.70
C LEU A 243 -30.31 33.07 -10.55
N SER A 244 -28.99 33.14 -10.34
CA SER A 244 -28.05 32.22 -11.04
C SER A 244 -28.30 30.74 -10.67
N LEU A 245 -28.73 30.48 -9.43
CA LEU A 245 -29.05 29.14 -8.95
C LEU A 245 -30.43 28.68 -9.44
N GLN A 246 -31.39 29.58 -9.62
CA GLN A 246 -32.69 29.28 -10.21
C GLN A 246 -32.58 28.92 -11.68
N ASP A 247 -31.79 29.66 -12.46
CA ASP A 247 -31.54 29.33 -13.87
C ASP A 247 -30.86 27.93 -13.99
N GLU A 248 -29.88 27.63 -13.13
CA GLU A 248 -29.26 26.30 -13.06
C GLU A 248 -30.23 25.19 -12.64
N VAL A 249 -31.19 25.50 -11.76
CA VAL A 249 -32.19 24.55 -11.27
C VAL A 249 -33.29 24.32 -12.30
N GLU A 250 -33.74 25.34 -13.03
CA GLU A 250 -34.73 25.19 -14.09
C GLU A 250 -34.18 24.40 -15.29
N GLU A 251 -32.94 24.67 -15.72
CA GLU A 251 -32.28 23.83 -16.74
C GLU A 251 -32.13 22.38 -16.28
N ARG A 252 -31.77 22.16 -15.01
CA ARG A 252 -31.69 20.81 -14.42
C ARG A 252 -33.05 20.14 -14.32
N ASN A 253 -34.09 20.85 -13.90
CA ASN A 253 -35.43 20.28 -13.74
C ASN A 253 -36.02 19.93 -15.11
N GLN A 254 -35.81 20.75 -16.14
CA GLN A 254 -36.23 20.41 -17.49
C GLN A 254 -35.47 19.18 -18.02
N HIS A 255 -34.18 19.05 -17.69
CA HIS A 255 -33.41 17.86 -18.03
C HIS A 255 -33.85 16.61 -17.25
N ILE A 256 -34.22 16.75 -15.97
CA ILE A 256 -34.75 15.68 -15.13
C ILE A 256 -36.10 15.20 -15.66
N VAL A 257 -37.02 16.11 -16.03
CA VAL A 257 -38.32 15.72 -16.62
C VAL A 257 -38.13 14.94 -17.92
N ASN A 258 -37.17 15.34 -18.77
CA ASN A 258 -36.86 14.61 -20.00
C ASN A 258 -36.26 13.23 -19.69
N LEU A 259 -35.39 13.14 -18.68
CA LEU A 259 -34.81 11.87 -18.23
C LEU A 259 -35.84 10.96 -17.56
N ASP A 260 -36.80 11.49 -16.80
CA ASP A 260 -37.87 10.70 -16.17
C ASP A 260 -38.79 10.09 -17.23
N GLN A 261 -39.14 10.84 -18.28
CA GLN A 261 -39.88 10.30 -19.42
C GLN A 261 -39.10 9.19 -20.14
N GLU A 262 -37.79 9.33 -20.27
CA GLU A 262 -36.92 8.31 -20.88
C GLU A 262 -36.75 7.08 -19.98
N ILE A 263 -36.68 7.29 -18.65
CA ILE A 263 -36.63 6.24 -17.63
C ILE A 263 -37.95 5.46 -17.61
N ASP A 264 -39.10 6.10 -17.72
CA ASP A 264 -40.40 5.43 -17.76
C ASP A 264 -40.53 4.54 -19.00
N ILE A 265 -40.13 5.05 -20.18
CA ILE A 265 -40.06 4.25 -21.41
C ILE A 265 -39.09 3.06 -21.25
N LEU A 266 -37.94 3.28 -20.62
CA LEU A 266 -36.96 2.21 -20.36
C LEU A 266 -37.44 1.22 -19.30
N ARG A 267 -38.23 1.65 -18.30
CA ARG A 267 -38.83 0.80 -17.26
C ARG A 267 -39.90 -0.11 -17.83
N ASP A 268 -40.74 0.39 -18.72
CA ASP A 268 -41.77 -0.42 -19.38
C ASP A 268 -41.13 -1.49 -20.30
N ASN A 269 -40.10 -1.09 -21.05
CA ASN A 269 -39.32 -2.02 -21.87
C ASN A 269 -38.55 -3.04 -21.03
N SER A 270 -37.95 -2.61 -19.92
CA SER A 270 -37.19 -3.48 -19.02
C SER A 270 -38.11 -4.43 -18.26
N SER A 271 -39.29 -4.00 -17.81
CA SER A 271 -40.27 -4.86 -17.13
C SER A 271 -40.78 -5.96 -18.07
N SER A 272 -41.04 -5.62 -19.33
CA SER A 272 -41.38 -6.61 -20.37
C SER A 272 -40.23 -7.61 -20.58
N ARG A 273 -38.98 -7.13 -20.63
CA ARG A 273 -37.79 -7.98 -20.80
C ARG A 273 -37.49 -8.85 -19.58
N ILE A 274 -37.73 -8.34 -18.37
CA ILE A 274 -37.55 -9.06 -17.10
C ILE A 274 -38.57 -10.19 -16.99
N ASN A 275 -39.82 -9.97 -17.38
CA ASN A 275 -40.83 -11.03 -17.40
C ASN A 275 -40.46 -12.12 -18.41
N GLU A 276 -39.94 -11.73 -19.58
CA GLU A 276 -39.47 -12.67 -20.61
C GLU A 276 -38.25 -13.48 -20.15
N LEU A 277 -37.29 -12.83 -19.48
CA LEU A 277 -36.11 -13.46 -18.89
C LEU A 277 -36.46 -14.32 -17.68
N GLY A 278 -37.43 -13.92 -16.86
CA GLY A 278 -37.90 -14.69 -15.71
C GLY A 278 -38.49 -16.03 -16.13
N ALA A 279 -39.26 -16.06 -17.23
CA ALA A 279 -39.75 -17.30 -17.82
C ALA A 279 -38.61 -18.20 -18.33
N GLN A 280 -37.56 -17.61 -18.92
CA GLN A 280 -36.38 -18.36 -19.37
C GLN A 280 -35.53 -18.87 -18.21
N LEU A 281 -35.44 -18.12 -17.11
CA LEU A 281 -34.65 -18.48 -15.93
C LEU A 281 -35.31 -19.61 -15.14
N LEU A 282 -36.64 -19.63 -15.05
CA LEU A 282 -37.41 -20.77 -14.54
C LEU A 282 -37.18 -22.04 -15.39
N ALA A 283 -37.18 -21.91 -16.72
CA ALA A 283 -36.89 -23.04 -17.61
C ALA A 283 -35.44 -23.56 -17.46
N LYS A 284 -34.47 -22.67 -17.25
CA LYS A 284 -33.07 -23.05 -17.00
C LYS A 284 -32.83 -23.60 -15.59
N GLY A 285 -33.56 -23.12 -14.58
CA GLY A 285 -33.52 -23.65 -13.22
C GLY A 285 -33.91 -25.14 -13.20
N ASN A 286 -35.02 -25.47 -13.86
CA ASN A 286 -35.45 -26.87 -14.00
C ASN A 286 -34.45 -27.73 -14.79
N GLN A 287 -33.69 -27.15 -15.73
CA GLN A 287 -32.63 -27.87 -16.43
C GLN A 287 -31.38 -28.08 -15.56
N LEU A 288 -31.08 -27.12 -14.68
CA LEU A 288 -29.93 -27.19 -13.78
C LEU A 288 -30.14 -28.29 -12.73
N GLU A 289 -31.35 -28.40 -12.18
CA GLU A 289 -31.71 -29.41 -11.18
C GLU A 289 -31.53 -30.84 -11.76
N VAL A 290 -31.94 -31.06 -13.02
CA VAL A 290 -31.72 -32.32 -13.74
C VAL A 290 -30.23 -32.57 -14.05
N LEU A 291 -29.42 -31.53 -14.23
CA LEU A 291 -27.98 -31.64 -14.48
C LEU A 291 -27.20 -31.91 -13.19
N GLU A 292 -27.62 -31.35 -12.06
CA GLU A 292 -27.05 -31.60 -10.73
C GLU A 292 -27.28 -33.04 -10.30
N GLU A 293 -28.48 -33.58 -10.54
CA GLU A 293 -28.80 -34.98 -10.27
C GLU A 293 -27.90 -35.92 -11.10
N LYS A 294 -27.69 -35.60 -12.39
CA LYS A 294 -26.76 -36.35 -13.27
C LYS A 294 -25.30 -36.19 -12.86
N LEU A 295 -24.90 -35.03 -12.36
CA LEU A 295 -23.54 -34.79 -11.88
C LEU A 295 -23.26 -35.62 -10.62
N GLN A 296 -24.25 -35.75 -9.74
CA GLN A 296 -24.15 -36.56 -8.53
C GLN A 296 -24.08 -38.06 -8.85
N GLU A 297 -24.85 -38.54 -9.83
CA GLU A 297 -24.73 -39.90 -10.36
C GLU A 297 -23.34 -40.14 -10.99
N ALA A 298 -22.86 -39.22 -11.83
CA ALA A 298 -21.54 -39.33 -12.46
C ALA A 298 -20.38 -39.27 -11.45
N THR A 299 -20.52 -38.47 -10.38
CA THR A 299 -19.52 -38.37 -9.31
C THR A 299 -19.45 -39.66 -8.50
N THR A 300 -20.60 -40.29 -8.27
CA THR A 300 -20.68 -41.62 -7.62
C THR A 300 -20.04 -42.69 -8.51
N GLU A 301 -20.34 -42.69 -9.81
CA GLU A 301 -19.72 -43.62 -10.77
C GLU A 301 -18.19 -43.41 -10.90
N ILE A 302 -17.72 -42.17 -10.89
CA ILE A 302 -16.27 -41.86 -10.89
C ILE A 302 -15.61 -42.37 -9.61
N THR A 303 -16.27 -42.23 -8.45
CA THR A 303 -15.72 -42.69 -7.17
C THR A 303 -15.61 -44.21 -7.14
N GLU A 304 -16.63 -44.92 -7.62
CA GLU A 304 -16.61 -46.38 -7.76
C GLU A 304 -15.53 -46.84 -8.76
N ARG A 305 -15.42 -46.18 -9.92
CA ARG A 305 -14.38 -46.46 -10.91
C ARG A 305 -12.99 -46.14 -10.40
N THR A 306 -12.81 -45.12 -9.55
CA THR A 306 -11.50 -44.77 -8.97
C THR A 306 -11.09 -45.82 -7.94
N ALA A 307 -12.02 -46.32 -7.13
CA ALA A 307 -11.78 -47.46 -6.24
C ALA A 307 -11.43 -48.73 -7.03
N GLU A 308 -12.14 -48.99 -8.14
CA GLU A 308 -11.84 -50.11 -9.03
C GLU A 308 -10.48 -49.95 -9.75
N ILE A 309 -10.14 -48.74 -10.20
CA ILE A 309 -8.81 -48.42 -10.76
C ILE A 309 -7.74 -48.66 -9.71
N THR A 310 -7.93 -48.24 -8.46
CA THR A 310 -6.95 -48.44 -7.39
C THR A 310 -6.73 -49.93 -7.12
N LYS A 311 -7.80 -50.72 -7.07
CA LYS A 311 -7.73 -52.18 -6.95
C LYS A 311 -7.02 -52.82 -8.16
N ARG A 312 -7.37 -52.41 -9.38
CA ARG A 312 -6.72 -52.86 -10.61
C ARG A 312 -5.27 -52.39 -10.70
N THR A 313 -4.90 -51.26 -10.10
CA THR A 313 -3.52 -50.76 -10.09
C THR A 313 -2.66 -51.58 -9.14
N ALA A 314 -3.20 -52.03 -8.01
CA ALA A 314 -2.56 -53.01 -7.12
C ALA A 314 -2.42 -54.38 -7.79
N GLU A 315 -3.43 -54.84 -8.53
CA GLU A 315 -3.34 -56.05 -9.35
C GLU A 315 -2.36 -55.90 -10.52
N ILE A 316 -2.30 -54.73 -11.17
CA ILE A 316 -1.32 -54.39 -12.19
C ILE A 316 0.08 -54.41 -11.59
N ALA A 317 0.32 -53.90 -10.38
CA ALA A 317 1.63 -53.96 -9.74
C ALA A 317 2.07 -55.42 -9.48
N LYS A 318 1.13 -56.26 -9.00
CA LYS A 318 1.37 -57.71 -8.82
C LYS A 318 1.65 -58.41 -10.15
N HIS A 319 0.83 -58.14 -11.17
CA HIS A 319 1.05 -58.66 -12.52
C HIS A 319 2.28 -58.04 -13.18
N THR A 320 2.74 -56.85 -12.82
CA THR A 320 3.96 -56.22 -13.36
C THR A 320 5.21 -56.92 -12.80
N ALA A 321 5.18 -57.33 -11.53
CA ALA A 321 6.22 -58.19 -10.97
C ALA A 321 6.23 -59.59 -11.62
N GLU A 322 5.06 -60.15 -11.92
CA GLU A 322 4.92 -61.42 -12.66
C GLU A 322 5.30 -61.27 -14.14
N ILE A 323 4.97 -60.14 -14.77
CA ILE A 323 5.36 -59.76 -16.13
C ILE A 323 6.84 -59.52 -16.19
N GLN A 324 7.51 -58.93 -15.19
CA GLN A 324 8.96 -58.78 -15.23
C GLN A 324 9.65 -60.15 -15.23
N LYS A 325 9.12 -61.09 -14.44
CA LYS A 325 9.59 -62.49 -14.40
C LYS A 325 9.31 -63.20 -15.74
N LEU A 326 8.11 -63.06 -16.28
CA LEU A 326 7.73 -63.62 -17.58
C LEU A 326 8.37 -62.88 -18.76
N THR A 327 8.78 -61.62 -18.64
CA THR A 327 9.41 -60.81 -19.70
C THR A 327 10.85 -61.25 -19.91
N ASN A 328 11.53 -61.63 -18.83
CA ASN A 328 12.83 -62.29 -18.91
C ASN A 328 12.71 -63.66 -19.62
N ASP A 329 11.60 -64.39 -19.41
CA ASP A 329 11.33 -65.67 -20.09
C ASP A 329 10.78 -65.49 -21.53
N LEU A 330 10.11 -64.37 -21.80
CA LEU A 330 9.44 -64.04 -23.06
C LEU A 330 10.36 -63.32 -24.04
N GLU A 331 11.38 -62.57 -23.60
CA GLU A 331 12.44 -62.06 -24.49
C GLU A 331 13.17 -63.23 -25.17
N ALA A 332 13.35 -64.33 -24.44
CA ALA A 332 13.91 -65.57 -24.96
C ALA A 332 13.02 -66.25 -26.03
N VAL A 333 11.71 -65.96 -26.06
CA VAL A 333 10.72 -66.60 -26.98
C VAL A 333 10.18 -65.63 -28.06
N LYS A 334 10.13 -64.32 -27.82
CA LYS A 334 9.60 -63.30 -28.76
C LYS A 334 10.56 -62.91 -29.87
N ILE A 335 11.86 -63.07 -29.65
CA ILE A 335 12.84 -63.01 -30.75
C ILE A 335 12.49 -64.07 -31.81
N GLU A 336 11.88 -65.19 -31.40
CA GLU A 336 11.46 -66.28 -32.29
C GLU A 336 10.11 -66.01 -32.99
N LEU A 337 9.18 -65.29 -32.35
CA LEU A 337 7.81 -65.08 -32.85
C LEU A 337 7.62 -63.76 -33.65
N ASN A 338 8.51 -62.78 -33.46
CA ASN A 338 8.64 -61.55 -34.27
C ASN A 338 8.77 -61.83 -35.78
N ASN A 339 9.18 -63.04 -36.14
CA ASN A 339 9.47 -63.37 -37.53
C ASN A 339 8.28 -63.88 -38.34
N LYS A 340 7.07 -64.12 -37.79
CA LYS A 340 6.09 -64.91 -38.57
C LYS A 340 4.65 -64.43 -38.69
N ARG A 341 4.10 -63.58 -37.83
CA ARG A 341 2.63 -63.43 -37.82
C ARG A 341 2.16 -61.99 -37.89
N GLY A 342 2.37 -61.45 -39.08
CA GLY A 342 1.31 -60.75 -39.78
C GLY A 342 1.32 -59.23 -39.55
N HIS A 343 1.77 -58.39 -40.46
CA HIS A 343 1.86 -58.51 -41.92
C HIS A 343 0.62 -59.05 -42.65
N ILE A 344 -0.34 -59.69 -41.98
CA ILE A 344 -1.38 -60.47 -42.67
C ILE A 344 -2.77 -60.10 -42.18
N GLU A 345 -2.96 -59.68 -40.94
CA GLU A 345 -4.32 -59.40 -40.50
C GLU A 345 -4.74 -57.96 -40.78
N LEU A 346 -4.81 -57.04 -39.83
CA LEU A 346 -5.88 -56.07 -39.98
C LEU A 346 -5.53 -54.70 -40.57
N LEU A 347 -4.81 -54.77 -41.70
CA LEU A 347 -5.14 -54.04 -42.95
C LEU A 347 -6.67 -54.02 -43.25
N LEU A 348 -7.50 -54.83 -42.57
CA LEU A 348 -8.96 -54.84 -42.67
C LEU A 348 -9.73 -54.09 -41.54
N GLN A 349 -9.13 -53.57 -40.45
CA GLN A 349 -9.90 -52.85 -39.41
C GLN A 349 -9.84 -51.32 -39.50
N LYS A 350 -8.72 -50.79 -40.01
CA LYS A 350 -8.56 -49.35 -40.31
C LYS A 350 -9.61 -48.81 -41.31
N ASP A 351 -10.26 -49.69 -42.09
CA ASP A 351 -11.21 -49.29 -43.12
C ASP A 351 -12.69 -49.24 -42.64
N ARG A 352 -13.01 -49.80 -41.45
CA ARG A 352 -14.40 -49.91 -40.95
C ARG A 352 -14.81 -48.84 -39.94
N GLU A 353 -13.92 -48.31 -39.10
CA GLU A 353 -14.30 -47.31 -38.09
C GLU A 353 -14.29 -45.87 -38.63
N LEU A 354 -13.45 -45.58 -39.62
CA LEU A 354 -13.28 -44.23 -40.19
C LEU A 354 -14.52 -43.75 -40.97
N LYS A 355 -15.35 -44.67 -41.48
CA LYS A 355 -16.59 -44.34 -42.20
C LYS A 355 -17.77 -43.95 -41.29
N ASN A 356 -17.76 -44.30 -40.00
CA ASN A 356 -18.89 -44.04 -39.09
C ASN A 356 -18.78 -42.73 -38.29
N ILE A 357 -17.59 -42.15 -38.13
CA ILE A 357 -17.43 -40.89 -37.38
C ILE A 357 -17.62 -39.66 -38.29
N HIS A 358 -17.15 -39.72 -39.54
CA HIS A 358 -17.26 -38.61 -40.50
C HIS A 358 -18.71 -38.29 -40.94
N SER A 359 -19.66 -39.19 -40.72
CA SER A 359 -21.08 -38.98 -41.06
C SER A 359 -21.95 -38.49 -39.89
N SER A 360 -21.40 -38.37 -38.67
CA SER A 360 -22.20 -37.96 -37.51
C SER A 360 -22.33 -36.44 -37.36
N THR A 361 -23.54 -36.02 -37.04
CA THR A 361 -23.98 -34.62 -36.96
C THR A 361 -23.26 -33.81 -35.87
N GLY A 362 -22.63 -34.47 -34.89
CA GLY A 362 -21.95 -33.83 -33.76
C GLY A 362 -20.67 -33.06 -34.14
N TRP A 363 -19.88 -33.59 -35.08
CA TRP A 363 -18.61 -32.94 -35.47
C TRP A 363 -18.82 -31.64 -36.27
N LYS A 364 -20.00 -31.45 -36.86
CA LYS A 364 -20.37 -30.20 -37.55
C LYS A 364 -20.83 -29.09 -36.60
N VAL A 365 -21.29 -29.43 -35.39
CA VAL A 365 -21.83 -28.46 -34.42
C VAL A 365 -20.73 -27.85 -33.54
N LEU A 366 -19.75 -28.66 -33.13
CA LEU A 366 -18.61 -28.21 -32.32
C LEU A 366 -17.76 -27.14 -33.03
N ARG A 367 -17.70 -27.17 -34.36
CA ARG A 367 -16.97 -26.17 -35.17
C ARG A 367 -17.60 -24.78 -35.15
N SER A 368 -18.91 -24.67 -34.90
CA SER A 368 -19.66 -23.40 -34.94
C SER A 368 -19.68 -22.68 -33.59
N TYR A 369 -19.60 -23.42 -32.48
CA TYR A 369 -19.60 -22.85 -31.13
C TYR A 369 -18.33 -22.03 -30.85
N TYR A 370 -17.16 -22.55 -31.21
CA TYR A 370 -15.90 -21.84 -31.02
C TYR A 370 -15.78 -20.57 -31.88
N LYS A 371 -16.48 -20.51 -33.02
CA LYS A 371 -16.55 -19.32 -33.88
C LYS A 371 -17.42 -18.19 -33.33
N PHE A 372 -18.39 -18.49 -32.46
CA PHE A 372 -19.36 -17.52 -31.95
C PHE A 372 -18.89 -16.82 -30.67
N ARG A 373 -18.21 -17.56 -29.78
CA ARG A 373 -17.64 -17.04 -28.53
C ARG A 373 -16.63 -15.91 -28.79
N ASP A 374 -15.78 -16.08 -29.79
CA ASP A 374 -14.67 -15.15 -30.06
C ASP A 374 -15.13 -13.89 -30.86
N SER A 375 -16.39 -13.86 -31.33
CA SER A 375 -17.03 -12.72 -32.01
C SER A 375 -17.68 -11.71 -31.05
N LEU A 376 -18.14 -12.15 -29.87
CA LEU A 376 -18.93 -11.32 -28.95
C LEU A 376 -18.09 -10.52 -27.93
N ILE A 377 -16.89 -11.00 -27.56
CA ILE A 377 -16.01 -10.30 -26.59
C ILE A 377 -14.54 -10.42 -27.07
N PRO A 378 -14.11 -9.60 -28.04
CA PRO A 378 -12.75 -9.63 -28.57
C PRO A 378 -11.72 -9.37 -27.48
N MET A 379 -10.54 -9.99 -27.58
CA MET A 379 -9.55 -10.03 -26.48
C MET A 379 -9.08 -8.64 -26.04
N ASP A 380 -9.06 -7.64 -26.93
CA ASP A 380 -8.45 -6.32 -26.71
C ASP A 380 -9.48 -5.16 -26.61
N SER A 381 -10.71 -5.40 -26.11
CA SER A 381 -11.78 -4.39 -26.11
C SER A 381 -12.10 -3.76 -24.74
N LYS A 382 -12.44 -2.46 -24.72
CA LYS A 382 -12.94 -1.72 -23.53
C LYS A 382 -14.19 -2.39 -22.90
N ARG A 383 -14.97 -3.17 -23.67
CA ARG A 383 -16.10 -3.97 -23.21
C ARG A 383 -15.68 -5.17 -22.34
N ARG A 384 -14.51 -5.76 -22.58
CA ARG A 384 -13.94 -6.83 -21.75
C ARG A 384 -13.42 -6.28 -20.41
N VAL A 385 -12.90 -5.05 -20.39
CA VAL A 385 -12.49 -4.33 -19.16
C VAL A 385 -13.70 -3.95 -18.30
N ILE A 386 -14.78 -3.46 -18.91
CA ILE A 386 -16.07 -3.20 -18.22
C ILE A 386 -16.66 -4.51 -17.68
N GLY A 387 -16.56 -5.62 -18.44
CA GLY A 387 -16.97 -6.95 -17.99
C GLY A 387 -16.17 -7.46 -16.79
N LYS A 388 -14.84 -7.31 -16.79
CA LYS A 388 -13.99 -7.66 -15.63
C LYS A 388 -14.22 -6.73 -14.44
N LEU A 389 -14.47 -5.44 -14.66
CA LEU A 389 -14.84 -4.47 -13.63
C LEU A 389 -16.17 -4.84 -12.98
N ALA A 390 -17.18 -5.22 -13.77
CA ALA A 390 -18.46 -5.70 -13.26
C ALA A 390 -18.29 -6.95 -12.38
N VAL A 391 -17.47 -7.92 -12.82
CA VAL A 391 -17.14 -9.12 -12.03
C VAL A 391 -16.37 -8.79 -10.74
N LYS A 392 -15.40 -7.86 -10.78
CA LYS A 392 -14.64 -7.42 -9.59
C LYS A 392 -15.47 -6.57 -8.61
N THR A 393 -16.39 -5.77 -9.14
CA THR A 393 -17.35 -4.97 -8.34
C THR A 393 -18.36 -5.87 -7.63
N LEU A 394 -18.76 -6.96 -8.27
CA LEU A 394 -19.55 -8.03 -7.66
C LEU A 394 -18.77 -8.79 -6.57
N ARG A 395 -17.43 -8.93 -6.69
CA ARG A 395 -16.59 -9.59 -5.67
C ARG A 395 -16.21 -8.70 -4.47
N HIS A 396 -16.09 -7.38 -4.65
CA HIS A 396 -15.75 -6.43 -3.57
C HIS A 396 -16.69 -5.20 -3.53
N PRO A 397 -18.00 -5.38 -3.28
CA PRO A 397 -19.00 -4.33 -3.47
C PRO A 397 -18.85 -3.16 -2.47
N ARG A 398 -18.69 -3.43 -1.17
CA ARG A 398 -18.54 -2.38 -0.13
C ARG A 398 -17.38 -1.43 -0.41
N LEU A 399 -16.29 -1.98 -0.90
CA LEU A 399 -15.08 -1.27 -1.29
C LEU A 399 -15.32 -0.26 -2.42
N MET A 400 -15.93 -0.75 -3.50
CA MET A 400 -16.21 0.01 -4.72
C MET A 400 -17.22 1.12 -4.46
N PHE A 401 -18.21 0.86 -3.60
CA PHE A 401 -19.23 1.85 -3.24
C PHE A 401 -18.72 2.90 -2.23
N SER A 402 -17.81 2.55 -1.31
CA SER A 402 -17.30 3.48 -0.28
C SER A 402 -16.38 4.60 -0.79
N LYS A 403 -15.94 4.55 -2.06
CA LYS A 403 -15.00 5.52 -2.67
C LYS A 403 -15.51 6.19 -3.94
N LEU A 404 -16.80 6.02 -4.26
CA LEU A 404 -17.49 6.76 -5.34
C LEU A 404 -17.67 8.23 -4.93
N ASN A 405 -16.65 9.05 -5.16
CA ASN A 405 -16.79 10.51 -5.16
C ASN A 405 -16.75 11.05 -6.61
N LYS A 406 -17.29 12.26 -6.81
CA LYS A 406 -17.34 12.90 -8.14
C LYS A 406 -15.96 13.10 -8.79
N GLY A 407 -14.89 13.23 -8.00
CA GLY A 407 -13.52 13.34 -8.50
C GLY A 407 -12.96 12.03 -9.06
N ASN A 408 -13.26 10.89 -8.43
CA ASN A 408 -12.84 9.57 -8.88
C ASN A 408 -13.65 9.10 -10.10
N LEU A 409 -14.95 9.37 -10.17
CA LEU A 409 -15.78 9.12 -11.36
C LEU A 409 -15.40 10.00 -12.56
N LYS A 410 -15.03 11.27 -12.33
CA LYS A 410 -14.49 12.15 -13.38
C LYS A 410 -13.14 11.64 -13.90
N LYS A 411 -12.21 11.20 -13.03
CA LYS A 411 -10.95 10.56 -13.44
C LYS A 411 -11.20 9.25 -14.19
N PHE A 412 -12.13 8.42 -13.73
CA PHE A 412 -12.46 7.15 -14.37
C PHE A 412 -13.08 7.34 -15.77
N LYS A 413 -14.03 8.28 -15.91
CA LYS A 413 -14.59 8.66 -17.22
C LYS A 413 -13.54 9.29 -18.13
N TYR A 414 -12.68 10.17 -17.59
CA TYR A 414 -11.55 10.74 -18.31
C TYR A 414 -10.61 9.65 -18.84
N TYR A 415 -10.26 8.63 -18.06
CA TYR A 415 -9.43 7.51 -18.53
C TYR A 415 -10.15 6.66 -19.59
N LEU A 416 -11.46 6.42 -19.42
CA LEU A 416 -12.27 5.62 -20.37
C LEU A 416 -12.33 6.29 -21.75
N GLU A 417 -12.28 7.62 -21.76
CA GLU A 417 -12.35 8.47 -22.94
C GLU A 417 -10.97 8.79 -23.54
N THR A 418 -9.90 8.85 -22.74
CA THR A 418 -8.55 9.28 -23.20
C THR A 418 -7.53 8.16 -23.36
N GLU A 419 -7.73 6.99 -22.76
CA GLU A 419 -6.76 5.88 -22.75
C GLU A 419 -7.29 4.60 -23.41
N ASP A 420 -6.39 3.73 -23.87
CA ASP A 420 -6.71 2.43 -24.46
C ASP A 420 -7.06 1.36 -23.39
N ALA A 421 -7.85 0.35 -23.75
CA ALA A 421 -8.42 -0.69 -22.91
C ALA A 421 -7.39 -1.34 -21.97
N ASN A 422 -6.17 -1.62 -22.45
CA ASN A 422 -5.16 -2.30 -21.67
C ASN A 422 -4.50 -1.42 -20.58
N ARG A 423 -4.33 -0.11 -20.83
CA ARG A 423 -3.90 0.86 -19.80
C ARG A 423 -5.01 1.09 -18.77
N LEU A 424 -6.26 1.11 -19.23
CA LEU A 424 -7.44 1.19 -18.38
C LEU A 424 -7.52 -0.02 -17.44
N GLU A 425 -7.31 -1.23 -17.96
CA GLU A 425 -7.30 -2.46 -17.17
C GLU A 425 -6.18 -2.47 -16.12
N GLY A 426 -4.97 -2.01 -16.48
CA GLY A 426 -3.85 -1.88 -15.54
C GLY A 426 -4.16 -0.93 -14.38
N ARG A 427 -4.75 0.24 -14.65
CA ARG A 427 -5.15 1.21 -13.60
C ARG A 427 -6.37 0.76 -12.80
N LEU A 428 -7.30 0.04 -13.42
CA LEU A 428 -8.45 -0.54 -12.74
C LEU A 428 -8.00 -1.62 -11.76
N ASN A 429 -7.07 -2.47 -12.18
CA ASN A 429 -6.42 -3.45 -11.31
C ASN A 429 -5.69 -2.72 -10.18
N THR A 430 -4.86 -1.72 -10.47
CA THR A 430 -4.19 -0.87 -9.47
C THR A 430 -5.18 -0.15 -8.54
N PHE A 431 -6.38 0.21 -8.99
CA PHE A 431 -7.38 0.89 -8.16
C PHE A 431 -8.08 -0.07 -7.19
N VAL A 432 -8.47 -1.28 -7.63
CA VAL A 432 -8.99 -2.28 -6.69
C VAL A 432 -7.86 -2.88 -5.85
N GLU A 433 -6.65 -2.98 -6.39
CA GLU A 433 -5.38 -3.18 -5.69
C GLU A 433 -4.84 -1.86 -5.12
N ARG A 434 -5.68 -0.92 -4.71
CA ARG A 434 -5.33 0.23 -3.85
C ARG A 434 -6.26 0.20 -2.66
N HIS A 435 -7.49 -0.11 -3.01
CA HIS A 435 -8.62 -0.04 -2.13
C HIS A 435 -9.02 -1.37 -1.59
N ASN A 436 -8.55 -2.52 -2.10
CA ASN A 436 -8.65 -3.76 -1.34
C ASN A 436 -7.91 -3.43 -0.05
N THR A 437 -8.67 -3.04 0.97
CA THR A 437 -8.41 -3.56 2.29
C THR A 437 -8.17 -5.03 1.99
N VAL A 438 -6.94 -5.49 2.23
CA VAL A 438 -6.81 -6.79 2.87
C VAL A 438 -7.95 -6.75 3.87
N GLU A 439 -9.03 -7.50 3.62
CA GLU A 439 -9.90 -7.84 4.73
C GLU A 439 -8.88 -8.20 5.80
N GLU A 440 -8.85 -7.47 6.91
CA GLU A 440 -8.28 -8.00 8.13
C GLU A 440 -9.09 -9.28 8.39
N LYS A 441 -8.78 -10.32 7.62
CA LYS A 441 -8.71 -11.65 8.13
C LYS A 441 -7.64 -11.46 9.17
N ASP A 442 -8.08 -11.38 10.43
CA ASP A 442 -7.27 -11.85 11.54
C ASP A 442 -6.42 -13.01 11.00
N LEU A 443 -5.11 -12.90 11.14
CA LEU A 443 -4.16 -13.91 10.71
C LEU A 443 -4.77 -15.27 11.03
N GLN A 444 -5.22 -16.02 10.02
CA GLN A 444 -6.01 -17.24 10.24
C GLN A 444 -5.06 -18.33 10.71
N VAL A 445 -4.76 -18.30 12.01
CA VAL A 445 -3.89 -19.26 12.67
C VAL A 445 -4.61 -20.60 12.72
N GLN A 446 -3.99 -21.62 12.13
CA GLN A 446 -4.47 -22.98 12.24
C GLN A 446 -3.96 -23.57 13.56
N LEU A 447 -4.88 -23.72 14.51
CA LEU A 447 -4.65 -24.46 15.74
C LEU A 447 -5.09 -25.91 15.55
N TYR A 448 -4.24 -26.83 15.99
CA TYR A 448 -4.54 -28.25 15.99
C TYR A 448 -4.88 -28.66 17.43
N THR A 449 -6.11 -29.08 17.66
CA THR A 449 -6.54 -29.66 18.93
C THR A 449 -7.12 -31.03 18.64
N ALA A 450 -6.49 -32.07 19.17
CA ALA A 450 -7.01 -33.43 19.05
C ALA A 450 -8.05 -33.67 20.15
N GLU A 451 -9.29 -34.03 19.76
CA GLU A 451 -10.28 -34.57 20.70
C GLU A 451 -9.94 -36.04 21.07
N GLU A 452 -9.27 -36.76 20.16
CA GLU A 452 -8.71 -38.11 20.33
C GLU A 452 -7.33 -38.20 19.64
N TYR A 453 -6.36 -38.90 20.24
CA TYR A 453 -5.04 -39.09 19.64
C TYR A 453 -5.05 -40.22 18.60
N GLY A 454 -4.80 -39.86 17.34
CA GLY A 454 -4.55 -40.81 16.26
C GLY A 454 -3.07 -41.16 16.13
N LYS A 455 -2.76 -42.09 15.23
CA LYS A 455 -1.38 -42.46 14.93
C LYS A 455 -0.78 -41.48 13.90
N LEU A 456 0.33 -40.83 14.25
CA LEU A 456 1.09 -39.92 13.41
C LEU A 456 2.26 -40.68 12.75
N LEU A 457 2.30 -40.69 11.42
CA LEU A 457 3.35 -41.37 10.64
C LEU A 457 4.24 -40.33 9.94
N PHE A 458 5.51 -40.26 10.35
CA PHE A 458 6.51 -39.44 9.67
C PHE A 458 7.22 -40.24 8.57
N THR A 459 7.65 -39.56 7.51
CA THR A 459 8.50 -40.17 6.48
C THR A 459 9.93 -40.24 7.00
N ASP A 460 10.55 -41.42 6.94
CA ASP A 460 11.97 -41.56 7.25
C ASP A 460 12.83 -41.16 6.04
N TYR A 461 13.66 -40.15 6.21
CA TYR A 461 14.60 -39.67 5.21
C TYR A 461 16.02 -40.05 5.63
N GLU A 462 16.77 -40.71 4.74
CA GLU A 462 18.16 -41.08 4.99
C GLU A 462 19.06 -39.85 5.19
N ASN A 463 18.85 -38.83 4.35
CA ASN A 463 19.59 -37.57 4.39
C ASN A 463 18.61 -36.39 4.52
N PRO A 464 18.05 -36.14 5.73
CA PRO A 464 17.15 -35.02 5.94
C PRO A 464 17.88 -33.70 5.72
N GLN A 465 17.18 -32.67 5.23
CA GLN A 465 17.74 -31.32 5.14
C GLN A 465 17.74 -30.64 6.51
N VAL A 466 16.71 -30.89 7.33
CA VAL A 466 16.54 -30.28 8.65
C VAL A 466 16.31 -31.35 9.71
N SER A 467 16.99 -31.25 10.84
CA SER A 467 16.66 -31.99 12.06
C SER A 467 15.88 -31.08 12.99
N ILE A 468 14.58 -31.38 13.18
CA ILE A 468 13.71 -30.64 14.09
C ILE A 468 13.85 -31.24 15.48
N ILE A 469 14.38 -30.46 16.43
CA ILE A 469 14.57 -30.85 17.82
C ILE A 469 13.47 -30.20 18.65
N ILE A 470 12.68 -31.04 19.33
CA ILE A 470 11.57 -30.61 20.18
C ILE A 470 11.90 -30.97 21.63
N PRO A 471 12.29 -30.00 22.49
CA PRO A 471 12.43 -30.24 23.91
C PRO A 471 11.06 -30.44 24.56
N VAL A 472 10.93 -31.51 25.35
CA VAL A 472 9.68 -31.91 25.98
C VAL A 472 9.90 -32.19 27.47
N TYR A 473 9.00 -31.65 28.30
CA TYR A 473 8.83 -32.02 29.70
C TYR A 473 7.35 -31.99 30.05
N ASN A 474 6.70 -33.15 30.01
CA ASN A 474 5.24 -33.32 30.08
C ASN A 474 4.49 -32.53 28.97
N GLN A 475 3.20 -32.25 29.19
CA GLN A 475 2.30 -31.53 28.30
C GLN A 475 2.03 -32.25 26.97
N TRP A 476 1.77 -33.56 27.03
CA TRP A 476 1.52 -34.41 25.86
C TRP A 476 0.57 -33.81 24.81
N ASN A 477 -0.52 -33.15 25.25
CA ASN A 477 -1.49 -32.52 24.35
C ASN A 477 -0.82 -31.53 23.38
N TYR A 478 0.06 -30.68 23.91
CA TYR A 478 0.77 -29.69 23.13
C TYR A 478 1.81 -30.35 22.22
N THR A 479 2.57 -31.31 22.74
CA THR A 479 3.53 -32.09 21.96
C THR A 479 2.86 -32.78 20.76
N TYR A 480 1.73 -33.45 20.98
CA TYR A 480 0.98 -34.11 19.91
C TYR A 480 0.45 -33.10 18.87
N SER A 481 -0.13 -31.98 19.33
CA SER A 481 -0.60 -30.92 18.44
C SER A 481 0.52 -30.29 17.61
N CYS A 482 1.69 -30.07 18.21
CA CYS A 482 2.90 -29.60 17.53
C CYS A 482 3.29 -30.58 16.41
N LEU A 483 3.41 -31.87 16.72
CA LEU A 483 3.74 -32.91 15.73
C LEU A 483 2.72 -33.00 14.59
N ALA A 484 1.43 -32.95 14.91
CA ALA A 484 0.37 -32.94 13.91
C ALA A 484 0.46 -31.71 12.99
N SER A 485 0.80 -30.54 13.55
CA SER A 485 0.98 -29.31 12.77
C SER A 485 2.18 -29.40 11.82
N ILE A 486 3.28 -30.01 12.24
CA ILE A 486 4.48 -30.24 11.41
C ILE A 486 4.12 -31.13 10.21
N LEU A 487 3.46 -32.27 10.45
CA LEU A 487 3.06 -33.21 9.39
C LEU A 487 2.16 -32.55 8.36
N LYS A 488 1.19 -31.73 8.79
CA LYS A 488 0.23 -31.13 7.87
C LYS A 488 0.81 -29.96 7.07
N ASN A 489 1.71 -29.18 7.66
CA ASN A 489 2.18 -27.93 7.07
C ASN A 489 3.58 -28.02 6.44
N THR A 490 4.18 -29.22 6.37
CA THR A 490 5.53 -29.43 5.84
C THR A 490 5.54 -30.52 4.76
N ALA A 491 5.48 -30.10 3.49
CA ALA A 491 5.49 -31.00 2.33
C ALA A 491 6.77 -30.93 1.47
N ASP A 492 7.37 -29.75 1.34
CA ASP A 492 8.39 -29.47 0.32
C ASP A 492 9.85 -29.56 0.82
N VAL A 493 10.06 -29.90 2.09
CA VAL A 493 11.38 -30.01 2.72
C VAL A 493 11.49 -31.38 3.37
N SER A 494 12.59 -32.10 3.15
CA SER A 494 12.89 -33.33 3.87
C SER A 494 13.39 -33.02 5.28
N TYR A 495 12.78 -33.59 6.30
CA TYR A 495 13.13 -33.35 7.71
C TYR A 495 13.06 -34.64 8.53
N GLU A 496 13.74 -34.65 9.66
CA GLU A 496 13.54 -35.63 10.73
C GLU A 496 13.07 -34.92 12.00
N VAL A 497 12.43 -35.67 12.90
CA VAL A 497 12.00 -35.15 14.21
C VAL A 497 12.72 -35.90 15.32
N ILE A 498 13.32 -35.13 16.22
CA ILE A 498 14.03 -35.58 17.41
C ILE A 498 13.33 -35.01 18.64
N ILE A 499 12.73 -35.89 19.42
CA ILE A 499 12.09 -35.55 20.69
C ILE A 499 13.13 -35.63 21.80
N ALA A 500 13.48 -34.49 22.38
CA ALA A 500 14.37 -34.38 23.52
C ALA A 500 13.53 -34.45 24.81
N ASP A 501 13.28 -35.65 25.32
CA ASP A 501 12.39 -35.85 26.47
C ASP A 501 13.16 -35.80 27.80
N ASP A 502 12.93 -34.74 28.58
CA ASP A 502 13.63 -34.43 29.82
C ASP A 502 13.03 -35.12 31.06
N MET A 503 12.79 -36.42 30.94
CA MET A 503 12.15 -37.26 31.98
C MET A 503 10.68 -36.90 32.25
N SER A 504 9.87 -36.83 31.20
CA SER A 504 8.42 -36.68 31.33
C SER A 504 7.78 -37.84 32.13
N THR A 505 6.65 -37.53 32.78
CA THR A 505 5.87 -38.45 33.63
C THR A 505 4.42 -38.61 33.17
N ASP A 506 3.98 -37.81 32.20
CA ASP A 506 2.67 -37.91 31.58
C ASP A 506 2.69 -38.85 30.36
N GLU A 507 1.65 -38.78 29.52
CA GLU A 507 1.48 -39.65 28.33
C GLU A 507 2.64 -39.55 27.32
N THR A 508 3.51 -38.54 27.42
CA THR A 508 4.76 -38.44 26.64
C THR A 508 5.63 -39.69 26.80
N VAL A 509 5.55 -40.40 27.93
CA VAL A 509 6.30 -41.65 28.14
C VAL A 509 5.97 -42.73 27.11
N ASN A 510 4.74 -42.71 26.58
CA ASN A 510 4.17 -43.63 25.60
C ASN A 510 4.14 -43.05 24.18
N ILE A 511 4.93 -42.01 23.87
CA ILE A 511 4.96 -41.36 22.55
C ILE A 511 5.08 -42.34 21.36
N ALA A 512 5.80 -43.45 21.53
CA ALA A 512 5.99 -44.48 20.51
C ALA A 512 4.69 -45.22 20.12
N ASP A 513 3.67 -45.20 20.99
CA ASP A 513 2.36 -45.79 20.69
C ASP A 513 1.54 -44.91 19.73
N TYR A 514 1.85 -43.60 19.69
CA TYR A 514 1.13 -42.59 18.91
C TYR A 514 1.91 -42.10 17.69
N VAL A 515 3.24 -42.21 17.68
CA VAL A 515 4.09 -41.59 16.66
C VAL A 515 5.14 -42.57 16.15
N GLU A 516 5.21 -42.74 14.83
CA GLU A 516 6.21 -43.58 14.15
C GLU A 516 7.25 -42.75 13.38
N ASN A 517 8.44 -43.32 13.22
CA ASN A 517 9.58 -42.74 12.51
C ASN A 517 10.08 -41.40 13.09
N VAL A 518 10.07 -41.29 14.42
CA VAL A 518 10.70 -40.19 15.17
C VAL A 518 11.78 -40.73 16.10
N THR A 519 12.82 -39.93 16.35
CA THR A 519 13.88 -40.29 17.30
C THR A 519 13.53 -39.72 18.68
N VAL A 520 13.45 -40.58 19.71
CA VAL A 520 13.23 -40.13 21.09
C VAL A 520 14.53 -40.26 21.87
N VAL A 521 15.06 -39.14 22.33
CA VAL A 521 16.26 -39.06 23.16
C VAL A 521 15.82 -38.95 24.62
N ARG A 522 15.99 -40.05 25.37
CA ARG A 522 15.70 -40.17 26.80
C ARG A 522 16.83 -40.93 27.47
N ASP A 523 17.62 -40.28 28.32
CA ASP A 523 18.85 -40.86 28.89
C ASP A 523 18.77 -41.12 30.42
N GLY A 524 17.60 -40.93 31.01
CA GLY A 524 17.36 -41.20 32.44
C GLY A 524 17.71 -40.05 33.38
N VAL A 525 18.13 -38.89 32.86
CA VAL A 525 18.55 -37.73 33.66
C VAL A 525 17.70 -36.51 33.29
N ASN A 526 17.12 -35.82 34.29
CA ASN A 526 16.52 -34.50 34.07
C ASN A 526 17.64 -33.46 34.02
N ARG A 527 17.91 -32.94 32.82
CA ARG A 527 19.01 -32.03 32.49
C ARG A 527 18.56 -30.56 32.44
N GLY A 528 17.26 -30.30 32.35
CA GLY A 528 16.72 -28.99 32.05
C GLY A 528 16.85 -28.64 30.56
N PHE A 529 16.12 -27.59 30.14
CA PHE A 529 15.95 -27.19 28.74
C PHE A 529 17.27 -27.12 27.96
N LEU A 530 18.21 -26.28 28.40
CA LEU A 530 19.44 -25.99 27.67
C LEU A 530 20.29 -27.24 27.42
N LEU A 531 20.57 -27.99 28.49
CA LEU A 531 21.43 -29.18 28.43
C LEU A 531 20.76 -30.33 27.68
N ASN A 532 19.42 -30.42 27.76
CA ASN A 532 18.66 -31.42 27.00
C ASN A 532 18.68 -31.12 25.49
N CYS A 533 18.52 -29.85 25.09
CA CYS A 533 18.71 -29.43 23.70
C CYS A 533 20.11 -29.76 23.17
N ASN A 534 21.17 -29.45 23.93
CA ASN A 534 22.55 -29.78 23.56
C ASN A 534 22.78 -31.30 23.43
N ASN A 535 22.13 -32.09 24.29
CA ASN A 535 22.23 -33.55 24.23
C ASN A 535 21.54 -34.12 22.98
N ALA A 536 20.30 -33.69 22.72
CA ALA A 536 19.53 -34.16 21.58
C ALA A 536 20.13 -33.74 20.22
N ALA A 537 20.76 -32.57 20.15
CA ALA A 537 21.42 -32.09 18.93
C ALA A 537 22.54 -32.99 18.42
N LYS A 538 23.14 -33.83 19.27
CA LYS A 538 24.14 -34.83 18.87
C LYS A 538 23.58 -35.94 17.97
N HIS A 539 22.26 -36.08 17.92
CA HIS A 539 21.56 -37.07 17.10
C HIS A 539 21.08 -36.49 15.76
N ALA A 540 21.24 -35.19 15.52
CA ALA A 540 20.84 -34.52 14.29
C ALA A 540 21.69 -34.95 13.09
N ARG A 541 21.05 -35.30 11.98
CA ARG A 541 21.68 -35.63 10.68
C ARG A 541 21.53 -34.53 9.63
N GLY A 542 20.65 -33.57 9.88
CA GLY A 542 20.29 -32.52 8.95
C GLY A 542 21.43 -31.53 8.70
N LYS A 543 21.42 -30.92 7.51
CA LYS A 543 22.27 -29.76 7.19
C LYS A 543 21.97 -28.56 8.09
N PHE A 544 20.73 -28.47 8.55
CA PHE A 544 20.28 -27.50 9.53
C PHE A 544 19.69 -28.18 10.76
N ILE A 545 19.86 -27.55 11.91
CA ILE A 545 19.17 -27.88 13.16
C ILE A 545 18.06 -26.85 13.36
N PHE A 546 16.85 -27.31 13.67
CA PHE A 546 15.74 -26.44 14.03
C PHE A 546 15.27 -26.73 15.45
N PHE A 547 15.41 -25.78 16.38
CA PHE A 547 14.81 -25.91 17.71
C PHE A 547 13.38 -25.36 17.68
N LEU A 548 12.43 -26.21 18.09
CA LEU A 548 11.01 -25.89 18.13
C LEU A 548 10.43 -26.28 19.49
N ASN A 549 9.87 -25.34 20.24
CA ASN A 549 9.21 -25.68 21.50
C ASN A 549 7.97 -26.57 21.28
N ASN A 550 7.66 -27.42 22.26
CA ASN A 550 6.52 -28.33 22.17
C ASN A 550 5.15 -27.64 22.28
N ASP A 551 5.09 -26.43 22.86
CA ASP A 551 3.90 -25.58 22.98
C ASP A 551 3.76 -24.64 21.76
N THR A 552 3.92 -25.19 20.56
CA THR A 552 3.83 -24.46 19.29
C THR A 552 2.90 -25.12 18.27
N SER A 553 2.41 -24.33 17.31
CA SER A 553 1.69 -24.80 16.12
C SER A 553 2.22 -24.07 14.88
N VAL A 554 2.91 -24.80 14.02
CA VAL A 554 3.53 -24.24 12.81
C VAL A 554 2.50 -23.98 11.71
N GLN A 555 2.68 -22.95 10.88
CA GLN A 555 1.76 -22.57 9.79
C GLN A 555 2.31 -22.99 8.42
N PRO A 556 1.53 -22.94 7.32
CA PRO A 556 2.04 -23.22 5.98
C PRO A 556 3.29 -22.40 5.63
N GLU A 557 4.19 -22.98 4.82
CA GLU A 557 5.46 -22.37 4.36
C GLU A 557 6.49 -22.03 5.46
N TRP A 558 6.23 -22.44 6.72
CA TRP A 558 7.11 -22.09 7.83
C TRP A 558 8.55 -22.58 7.65
N LEU A 559 8.77 -23.84 7.27
CA LEU A 559 10.10 -24.41 7.18
C LEU A 559 10.78 -24.12 5.83
N SER A 560 10.04 -24.21 4.73
CA SER A 560 10.59 -24.00 3.37
C SER A 560 11.12 -22.58 3.18
N SER A 561 10.43 -21.57 3.74
CA SER A 561 10.88 -20.18 3.68
C SER A 561 12.16 -19.92 4.49
N LEU A 562 12.34 -20.60 5.63
CA LEU A 562 13.56 -20.53 6.44
C LEU A 562 14.75 -21.18 5.73
N VAL A 563 14.57 -22.41 5.25
CA VAL A 563 15.62 -23.17 4.55
C VAL A 563 16.07 -22.43 3.30
N LYS A 564 15.12 -21.95 2.49
CA LYS A 564 15.43 -21.17 1.28
C LYS A 564 16.23 -19.90 1.59
N LEU A 565 15.87 -19.18 2.66
CA LEU A 565 16.61 -17.99 3.07
C LEU A 565 18.01 -18.37 3.56
N ALA A 566 18.12 -19.35 4.46
CA ALA A 566 19.40 -19.79 4.99
C ALA A 566 20.34 -20.22 3.84
N ASP A 567 19.85 -21.02 2.89
CA ASP A 567 20.65 -21.50 1.75
C ASP A 567 20.99 -20.44 0.70
N SER A 568 20.29 -19.30 0.67
CA SER A 568 20.59 -18.23 -0.29
C SER A 568 21.96 -17.57 -0.06
N ASN A 569 22.54 -17.68 1.14
CA ASN A 569 23.83 -17.09 1.47
C ASN A 569 24.51 -17.86 2.62
N GLU A 570 25.75 -18.30 2.41
CA GLU A 570 26.54 -19.03 3.41
C GLU A 570 26.85 -18.18 4.66
N ASN A 571 26.85 -16.85 4.54
CA ASN A 571 27.04 -15.93 5.67
C ASN A 571 25.81 -15.83 6.58
N ILE A 572 24.68 -16.46 6.25
CA ILE A 572 23.51 -16.53 7.14
C ILE A 572 23.70 -17.71 8.09
N GLY A 573 23.91 -17.41 9.37
CA GLY A 573 24.16 -18.42 10.39
C GLY A 573 22.91 -18.91 11.11
N MET A 574 21.95 -18.00 11.34
CA MET A 574 20.72 -18.27 12.09
C MET A 574 19.54 -17.56 11.45
N VAL A 575 18.39 -18.25 11.39
CA VAL A 575 17.12 -17.68 10.90
C VAL A 575 15.98 -18.03 11.85
N GLY A 576 15.11 -17.08 12.12
CA GLY A 576 13.95 -17.24 13.01
C GLY A 576 12.60 -17.03 12.34
N SER A 577 11.59 -17.65 12.93
CA SER A 577 10.18 -17.44 12.58
C SER A 577 9.61 -16.19 13.27
N LYS A 578 8.59 -15.58 12.65
CA LYS A 578 7.69 -14.63 13.30
C LYS A 578 6.76 -15.40 14.23
N LEU A 579 6.72 -15.00 15.50
CA LEU A 579 5.90 -15.64 16.52
C LEU A 579 4.60 -14.89 16.73
N VAL A 580 3.49 -15.62 16.84
CA VAL A 580 2.16 -15.07 17.11
C VAL A 580 1.48 -15.83 18.23
N TYR A 581 0.59 -15.16 18.95
CA TYR A 581 -0.26 -15.80 19.95
C TYR A 581 -1.39 -16.60 19.30
N PRO A 582 -2.01 -17.54 20.03
CA PRO A 582 -3.18 -18.27 19.55
C PRO A 582 -4.39 -17.39 19.19
N ASP A 583 -4.44 -16.17 19.72
CA ASP A 583 -5.48 -15.18 19.42
C ASP A 583 -5.16 -14.32 18.18
N GLY A 584 -4.05 -14.61 17.49
CA GLY A 584 -3.63 -13.93 16.26
C GLY A 584 -2.77 -12.68 16.48
N ARG A 585 -2.58 -12.20 17.72
CA ARG A 585 -1.71 -11.03 17.97
C ARG A 585 -0.24 -11.36 17.83
N LEU A 586 0.58 -10.37 17.46
CA LEU A 586 2.02 -10.54 17.34
C LEU A 586 2.65 -10.82 18.71
N GLN A 587 3.52 -11.83 18.77
CA GLN A 587 4.32 -12.11 19.96
C GLN A 587 5.74 -11.57 19.79
N GLU A 588 6.35 -11.82 18.63
CA GLU A 588 7.71 -11.37 18.31
C GLU A 588 7.94 -11.34 16.80
N ALA A 589 8.47 -10.23 16.30
CA ALA A 589 9.00 -10.09 14.93
C ALA A 589 10.48 -9.71 14.98
N GLY A 590 11.27 -10.58 15.64
CA GLY A 590 12.66 -10.35 16.00
C GLY A 590 12.83 -9.73 17.39
N GLY A 591 13.91 -10.08 18.07
CA GLY A 591 14.27 -9.52 19.36
C GLY A 591 15.23 -8.33 19.24
N ILE A 592 15.06 -7.33 20.09
CA ILE A 592 16.01 -6.23 20.31
C ILE A 592 16.69 -6.45 21.66
N ILE A 593 18.02 -6.32 21.69
CA ILE A 593 18.77 -6.22 22.95
C ILE A 593 19.23 -4.77 23.13
N TRP A 594 19.02 -4.22 24.31
CA TRP A 594 19.49 -2.87 24.68
C TRP A 594 20.88 -2.93 25.29
N ASN A 595 21.56 -1.78 25.37
CA ASN A 595 22.92 -1.71 25.91
C ASN A 595 23.05 -2.15 27.38
N ASP A 596 21.95 -2.16 28.13
CA ASP A 596 21.86 -2.68 29.51
C ASP A 596 21.55 -4.20 29.57
N ALA A 597 21.61 -4.90 28.43
CA ALA A 597 21.21 -6.28 28.23
C ALA A 597 19.71 -6.58 28.45
N SER A 598 18.84 -5.57 28.54
CA SER A 598 17.40 -5.85 28.54
C SER A 598 16.94 -6.27 27.14
N GLY A 599 16.09 -7.29 27.07
CA GLY A 599 15.50 -7.77 25.82
C GLY A 599 14.11 -7.20 25.58
N TRP A 600 13.77 -6.97 24.32
CA TRP A 600 12.42 -6.58 23.88
C TRP A 600 12.01 -7.41 22.66
N ASN A 601 11.01 -8.27 22.87
CA ASN A 601 10.30 -8.97 21.79
C ASN A 601 9.55 -7.93 20.93
N TYR A 602 10.12 -7.55 19.80
CA TYR A 602 9.64 -6.41 19.02
C TYR A 602 8.24 -6.70 18.46
N GLY A 603 7.32 -5.76 18.65
CA GLY A 603 5.93 -5.86 18.20
C GLY A 603 5.01 -6.69 19.11
N ARG A 604 5.44 -7.08 20.32
CA ARG A 604 4.59 -7.82 21.27
C ARG A 604 3.23 -7.13 21.49
N LEU A 605 2.14 -7.89 21.35
CA LEU A 605 0.73 -7.49 21.42
C LEU A 605 0.26 -6.54 20.30
N ASP A 606 1.08 -6.29 19.29
CA ASP A 606 0.72 -5.46 18.14
C ASP A 606 0.08 -6.28 17.01
N ASP A 607 -0.35 -5.60 15.96
CA ASP A 607 -0.84 -6.20 14.73
C ASP A 607 0.32 -6.85 13.92
N PRO A 608 0.28 -8.18 13.66
CA PRO A 608 1.34 -8.89 12.94
C PRO A 608 1.43 -8.56 11.45
N GLU A 609 0.45 -7.85 10.86
CA GLU A 609 0.40 -7.52 9.43
C GLU A 609 1.02 -6.15 9.09
N LYS A 610 1.44 -5.38 10.10
CA LYS A 610 2.11 -4.09 9.87
C LYS A 610 3.41 -4.24 9.05
N PRO A 611 3.71 -3.30 8.13
CA PRO A 611 4.90 -3.35 7.28
C PRO A 611 6.22 -3.63 8.00
N GLU A 612 6.44 -3.01 9.15
CA GLU A 612 7.67 -3.11 9.94
C GLU A 612 8.00 -4.54 10.46
N TYR A 613 7.02 -5.45 10.42
CA TYR A 613 7.15 -6.83 10.86
C TYR A 613 7.21 -7.84 9.70
N ASN A 614 7.09 -7.38 8.45
CA ASN A 614 6.80 -8.25 7.30
C ASN A 614 7.87 -8.24 6.20
N TYR A 615 9.11 -7.85 6.49
CA TYR A 615 10.26 -8.01 5.59
C TYR A 615 11.40 -8.79 6.25
N VAL A 616 12.23 -9.44 5.43
CA VAL A 616 13.44 -10.12 5.90
C VAL A 616 14.43 -9.08 6.42
N LYS A 617 14.89 -9.26 7.66
CA LYS A 617 15.77 -8.29 8.31
C LYS A 617 16.73 -8.94 9.28
N GLU A 618 17.87 -8.27 9.52
CA GLU A 618 18.79 -8.65 10.58
C GLU A 618 18.21 -8.24 11.93
N VAL A 619 18.42 -9.06 12.96
CA VAL A 619 17.89 -8.81 14.32
C VAL A 619 18.97 -9.10 15.35
N ASP A 620 18.74 -8.70 16.61
CA ASP A 620 19.72 -8.98 17.67
C ASP A 620 19.69 -10.43 18.12
N TYR A 621 18.50 -11.00 18.22
CA TYR A 621 18.27 -12.40 18.51
C TYR A 621 16.90 -12.86 17.99
N ILE A 622 16.70 -14.17 17.99
CA ILE A 622 15.40 -14.80 17.81
C ILE A 622 15.15 -15.65 19.06
N SER A 623 13.92 -15.60 19.59
CA SER A 623 13.50 -16.45 20.70
C SER A 623 13.73 -17.94 20.39
N GLY A 624 14.28 -18.68 21.36
CA GLY A 624 14.54 -20.11 21.28
C GLY A 624 13.32 -21.00 20.99
N ALA A 625 12.11 -20.43 20.90
CA ALA A 625 10.89 -21.13 20.54
C ALA A 625 10.85 -21.65 19.09
N ALA A 626 11.53 -20.99 18.14
CA ALA A 626 11.51 -21.34 16.71
C ALA A 626 12.74 -20.81 15.96
N ILE A 627 13.86 -21.53 16.04
CA ILE A 627 15.16 -21.11 15.47
C ILE A 627 15.77 -22.18 14.55
N LEU A 628 16.18 -21.77 13.34
CA LEU A 628 16.97 -22.57 12.41
C LEU A 628 18.44 -22.13 12.49
N ILE A 629 19.36 -23.09 12.65
CA ILE A 629 20.81 -22.86 12.63
C ILE A 629 21.49 -23.85 11.68
N ARG A 630 22.57 -23.42 11.01
CA ARG A 630 23.44 -24.34 10.26
C ARG A 630 24.14 -25.30 11.22
N THR A 631 24.09 -26.60 10.91
CA THR A 631 24.70 -27.65 11.75
C THR A 631 26.20 -27.43 11.93
N SER A 632 26.91 -27.02 10.86
CA SER A 632 28.35 -26.72 10.94
C SER A 632 28.69 -25.59 11.92
N ILE A 633 27.84 -24.56 12.01
CA ILE A 633 28.01 -23.45 12.95
C ILE A 633 27.68 -23.91 14.37
N TRP A 634 26.60 -24.70 14.54
CA TRP A 634 26.24 -25.28 15.83
C TRP A 634 27.38 -26.14 16.42
N GLU A 635 28.00 -26.98 15.59
CA GLU A 635 29.15 -27.80 15.97
C GLU A 635 30.38 -26.96 16.34
N GLU A 636 30.65 -25.89 15.59
CA GLU A 636 31.75 -24.95 15.90
C GLU A 636 31.54 -24.25 17.25
N LEU A 637 30.29 -23.89 17.58
CA LEU A 637 29.94 -23.22 18.84
C LEU A 637 29.93 -24.18 20.03
N GLY A 638 29.77 -25.49 19.80
CA GLY A 638 29.63 -26.49 20.86
C GLY A 638 28.24 -26.52 21.52
N GLY A 639 27.23 -25.92 20.87
CA GLY A 639 25.86 -25.81 21.34
C GLY A 639 25.56 -24.56 22.17
N PHE A 640 24.45 -24.57 22.91
CA PHE A 640 24.10 -23.48 23.83
C PHE A 640 25.12 -23.39 24.97
N ASP A 641 25.43 -22.16 25.37
CA ASP A 641 26.41 -21.88 26.40
C ASP A 641 25.91 -22.27 27.81
N GLU A 642 26.59 -23.21 28.45
CA GLU A 642 26.20 -23.75 29.76
C GLU A 642 26.22 -22.71 30.89
N ARG A 643 26.77 -21.50 30.69
CA ARG A 643 26.66 -20.38 31.65
C ARG A 643 25.22 -20.02 31.99
N TYR A 644 24.28 -20.27 31.08
CA TYR A 644 22.88 -19.88 31.19
C TYR A 644 21.96 -21.00 31.70
N VAL A 645 22.51 -22.13 32.15
CA VAL A 645 21.72 -23.24 32.73
C VAL A 645 20.84 -22.73 33.90
N PRO A 646 19.55 -23.13 33.96
CA PRO A 646 18.87 -24.08 33.07
C PRO A 646 18.23 -23.48 31.80
N ALA A 647 18.00 -22.15 31.74
CA ALA A 647 17.36 -21.43 30.62
C ALA A 647 17.44 -19.89 30.80
N TYR A 648 16.94 -19.16 29.81
CA TYR A 648 17.02 -17.71 29.57
C TYR A 648 18.42 -17.18 29.24
N PHE A 649 18.50 -16.39 28.16
CA PHE A 649 19.69 -15.82 27.51
C PHE A 649 20.53 -16.79 26.66
N GLU A 650 20.23 -18.09 26.63
CA GLU A 650 20.93 -19.05 25.76
C GLU A 650 20.74 -18.75 24.26
N ASP A 651 19.54 -18.32 23.88
CA ASP A 651 19.18 -17.96 22.51
C ASP A 651 19.80 -16.62 22.08
N SER A 652 19.75 -15.63 22.97
CA SER A 652 20.37 -14.32 22.81
C SER A 652 21.89 -14.45 22.70
N ASP A 653 22.50 -15.28 23.54
CA ASP A 653 23.94 -15.52 23.52
C ASP A 653 24.38 -16.23 22.25
N LEU A 654 23.64 -17.26 21.82
CA LEU A 654 23.87 -17.94 20.55
C LEU A 654 23.86 -16.95 19.38
N ALA A 655 22.86 -16.07 19.32
CA ALA A 655 22.78 -15.04 18.29
C ALA A 655 23.97 -14.06 18.33
N PHE A 656 24.45 -13.68 19.52
CA PHE A 656 25.64 -12.83 19.65
C PHE A 656 26.93 -13.56 19.23
N GLU A 657 27.10 -14.83 19.58
CA GLU A 657 28.25 -15.64 19.17
C GLU A 657 28.32 -15.83 17.65
N ILE A 658 27.17 -16.06 17.01
CA ILE A 658 27.05 -16.17 15.55
C ILE A 658 27.47 -14.85 14.88
N ARG A 659 26.99 -13.71 15.39
CA ARG A 659 27.35 -12.40 14.86
C ARG A 659 28.81 -12.03 15.11
N ASN A 660 29.35 -12.39 16.27
CA ASN A 660 30.76 -12.16 16.60
C ASN A 660 31.73 -12.88 15.66
N ARG A 661 31.27 -13.96 15.00
CA ARG A 661 32.01 -14.70 13.95
C ARG A 661 31.79 -14.17 12.53
N GLY A 662 31.04 -13.07 12.37
CA GLY A 662 30.76 -12.45 11.07
C GLY A 662 29.54 -13.02 10.34
N TYR A 663 28.80 -13.95 10.94
CA TYR A 663 27.56 -14.47 10.37
C TYR A 663 26.36 -13.57 10.70
N LYS A 664 25.30 -13.70 9.91
CA LYS A 664 24.04 -12.96 10.07
C LYS A 664 23.00 -13.77 10.84
N VAL A 665 22.19 -13.04 11.61
CA VAL A 665 20.99 -13.53 12.29
C VAL A 665 19.79 -12.84 11.67
N LEU A 666 18.88 -13.59 11.05
CA LEU A 666 17.77 -13.03 10.26
C LEU A 666 16.40 -13.45 10.79
N LEU A 667 15.42 -12.56 10.67
CA LEU A 667 14.01 -12.89 10.76
C LEU A 667 13.46 -13.22 9.37
N GLN A 668 12.72 -14.32 9.24
CA GLN A 668 11.92 -14.65 8.07
C GLN A 668 10.43 -14.55 8.40
N PRO A 669 9.76 -13.42 8.09
CA PRO A 669 8.38 -13.19 8.51
C PRO A 669 7.34 -14.04 7.78
N LYS A 670 7.68 -14.65 6.63
CA LYS A 670 6.83 -15.67 6.00
C LYS A 670 6.75 -16.96 6.82
N SER A 671 7.76 -17.20 7.65
CA SER A 671 7.74 -18.31 8.58
C SER A 671 6.96 -17.91 9.82
N VAL A 672 5.72 -18.36 9.93
CA VAL A 672 4.84 -18.04 11.06
C VAL A 672 4.66 -19.26 11.95
N VAL A 673 4.90 -19.08 13.24
CA VAL A 673 4.68 -20.10 14.27
C VAL A 673 3.81 -19.52 15.37
N VAL A 674 2.74 -20.24 15.72
CA VAL A 674 1.91 -19.91 16.88
C VAL A 674 2.58 -20.49 18.12
N HIS A 675 2.72 -19.71 19.18
CA HIS A 675 3.33 -20.16 20.43
C HIS A 675 2.45 -19.81 21.63
N PHE A 676 2.15 -20.79 22.47
CA PHE A 676 1.13 -20.69 23.51
C PHE A 676 1.61 -20.06 24.84
N GLU A 677 2.88 -19.67 24.95
CA GLU A 677 3.59 -18.96 26.05
C GLU A 677 3.09 -19.19 27.49
N GLY A 678 3.97 -19.70 28.36
CA GLY A 678 3.72 -19.79 29.81
C GLY A 678 3.10 -21.10 30.28
N ILE A 679 2.85 -22.03 29.37
CA ILE A 679 2.35 -23.39 29.64
C ILE A 679 3.46 -24.30 30.17
N SER A 680 4.66 -24.14 29.64
CA SER A 680 5.84 -24.93 30.00
C SER A 680 6.56 -24.44 31.27
N HIS A 681 6.39 -23.16 31.68
CA HIS A 681 7.27 -22.54 32.71
C HIS A 681 6.59 -21.59 33.74
N GLY A 682 5.27 -21.36 33.68
CA GLY A 682 4.55 -20.50 34.65
C GLY A 682 4.78 -18.98 34.48
N THR A 683 4.00 -18.17 35.21
CA THR A 683 3.93 -16.69 35.05
C THR A 683 4.59 -15.88 36.17
N ASP A 684 5.01 -16.51 37.27
CA ASP A 684 5.63 -15.82 38.41
C ASP A 684 7.12 -15.52 38.14
N THR A 685 7.55 -14.29 38.47
CA THR A 685 8.95 -13.84 38.36
C THR A 685 9.69 -13.89 39.71
N ASN A 686 8.97 -14.10 40.82
CA ASN A 686 9.54 -14.18 42.17
C ASN A 686 9.87 -15.63 42.60
N SER A 687 9.49 -16.64 41.81
CA SER A 687 9.81 -18.05 42.03
C SER A 687 9.85 -18.82 40.69
N GLY A 688 10.63 -19.91 40.60
CA GLY A 688 10.72 -20.75 39.39
C GLY A 688 11.80 -20.37 38.37
N ILE A 689 11.74 -20.95 37.17
CA ILE A 689 12.77 -20.86 36.10
C ILE A 689 12.94 -19.40 35.61
N LYS A 690 11.90 -18.55 35.68
CA LYS A 690 11.98 -17.12 35.33
C LYS A 690 12.89 -16.27 36.24
N SER A 691 13.18 -16.72 37.46
CA SER A 691 14.17 -16.04 38.33
C SER A 691 15.59 -16.05 37.74
N TYR A 692 15.90 -17.01 36.85
CA TYR A 692 17.17 -17.07 36.15
C TYR A 692 17.30 -15.95 35.10
N GLN A 693 16.21 -15.35 34.62
CA GLN A 693 16.27 -14.24 33.67
C GLN A 693 17.07 -13.05 34.23
N VAL A 694 16.92 -12.73 35.52
CA VAL A 694 17.66 -11.63 36.16
C VAL A 694 19.14 -11.99 36.33
N LYS A 695 19.43 -13.20 36.86
CA LYS A 695 20.81 -13.66 37.08
C LYS A 695 21.59 -13.85 35.78
N ASN A 696 20.94 -14.39 34.75
CA ASN A 696 21.55 -14.62 33.45
C ASN A 696 21.70 -13.33 32.65
N LYS A 697 20.83 -12.33 32.85
CA LYS A 697 21.03 -10.97 32.32
C LYS A 697 22.37 -10.39 32.79
N GLU A 698 22.71 -10.53 34.08
CA GLU A 698 23.98 -10.02 34.61
C GLU A 698 25.18 -10.73 33.97
N LYS A 699 25.14 -12.05 33.82
CA LYS A 699 26.18 -12.83 33.13
C LYS A 699 26.33 -12.43 31.66
N PHE A 700 25.20 -12.23 30.97
CA PHE A 700 25.18 -11.81 29.58
C PHE A 700 25.76 -10.41 29.41
N LEU A 701 25.38 -9.48 30.29
CA LEU A 701 25.91 -8.12 30.33
C LEU A 701 27.42 -8.15 30.57
N GLU A 702 27.92 -8.95 31.53
CA GLU A 702 29.34 -9.09 31.80
C GLU A 702 30.11 -9.62 30.58
N LYS A 703 29.59 -10.69 29.93
CA LYS A 703 30.19 -11.30 28.74
C LYS A 703 30.25 -10.32 27.56
N TRP A 704 29.15 -9.62 27.29
CA TRP A 704 28.98 -8.83 26.07
C TRP A 704 29.08 -7.31 26.26
N ASN A 705 29.53 -6.83 27.42
CA ASN A 705 29.57 -5.39 27.76
C ASN A 705 30.22 -4.52 26.66
N SER A 706 31.33 -4.98 26.08
CA SER A 706 32.01 -4.24 25.00
C SER A 706 31.19 -4.15 23.71
N VAL A 707 30.43 -5.20 23.37
CA VAL A 707 29.55 -5.24 22.21
C VAL A 707 28.31 -4.40 22.47
N LEU A 708 27.66 -4.59 23.62
CA LEU A 708 26.47 -3.86 24.04
C LEU A 708 26.71 -2.35 24.08
N SER A 709 27.81 -1.91 24.68
CA SER A 709 28.15 -0.48 24.77
C SER A 709 28.51 0.17 23.43
N LYS A 710 29.04 -0.60 22.46
CA LYS A 710 29.48 -0.09 21.15
C LYS A 710 28.41 -0.20 20.06
N GLU A 711 27.55 -1.21 20.14
CA GLU A 711 26.65 -1.58 19.04
C GLU A 711 25.16 -1.45 19.34
N HIS A 712 24.78 -1.26 20.61
CA HIS A 712 23.37 -1.22 21.02
C HIS A 712 23.02 0.14 21.64
N TYR A 713 21.73 0.47 21.61
CA TYR A 713 21.20 1.74 22.10
C TYR A 713 20.68 1.62 23.53
N SER A 714 20.43 2.77 24.16
CA SER A 714 19.66 2.84 25.40
C SER A 714 18.25 2.30 25.19
N ASN A 715 17.65 1.76 26.24
CA ASN A 715 16.33 1.15 26.16
C ASN A 715 15.29 2.10 25.56
N ALA A 716 14.58 1.61 24.53
CA ALA A 716 13.52 2.30 23.79
C ALA A 716 13.95 3.56 23.02
N GLU A 717 15.26 3.83 22.91
CA GLU A 717 15.79 4.87 22.04
C GLU A 717 16.14 4.31 20.65
N HIS A 718 16.01 5.13 19.61
CA HIS A 718 16.36 4.76 18.24
C HIS A 718 15.75 3.43 17.76
N VAL A 719 14.51 3.13 18.15
CA VAL A 719 13.81 1.88 17.81
C VAL A 719 13.82 1.60 16.29
N PHE A 720 13.73 2.64 15.46
CA PHE A 720 13.84 2.54 14.00
C PHE A 720 15.13 1.84 13.55
N TRP A 721 16.26 2.14 14.20
CA TRP A 721 17.56 1.52 13.92
C TRP A 721 17.75 0.19 14.65
N ALA A 722 17.21 0.06 15.86
CA ALA A 722 17.40 -1.11 16.70
C ALA A 722 16.65 -2.34 16.15
N ARG A 723 15.43 -2.15 15.64
CA ARG A 723 14.51 -3.24 15.22
C ARG A 723 15.00 -4.13 14.07
N ASP A 724 15.97 -3.64 13.31
CA ASP A 724 16.49 -4.28 12.10
C ASP A 724 18.02 -4.10 11.92
N ARG A 725 18.70 -3.64 12.99
CA ARG A 725 20.13 -3.30 13.00
C ARG A 725 20.55 -2.38 11.84
N SER A 726 19.68 -1.46 11.44
CA SER A 726 19.94 -0.50 10.37
C SER A 726 20.76 0.72 10.80
N GLY A 727 21.06 0.90 12.08
CA GLY A 727 21.77 2.09 12.60
C GLY A 727 23.18 2.35 12.07
N ARG A 728 23.82 1.34 11.46
CA ARG A 728 25.10 1.47 10.74
C ARG A 728 24.94 1.51 9.22
N ARG A 729 23.72 1.44 8.72
CA ARG A 729 23.38 1.42 7.30
C ARG A 729 22.82 2.78 6.90
N LYS A 730 22.99 3.11 5.62
CA LYS A 730 22.31 4.24 5.03
C LYS A 730 20.88 3.86 4.68
N THR A 731 19.92 4.71 5.01
CA THR A 731 18.51 4.48 4.69
C THR A 731 18.14 5.20 3.40
N ILE A 732 17.58 4.47 2.45
CA ILE A 732 17.05 5.01 1.20
C ILE A 732 15.54 4.74 1.10
N VAL A 733 14.77 5.81 0.88
CA VAL A 733 13.33 5.71 0.62
C VAL A 733 13.08 5.83 -0.87
N VAL A 734 12.56 4.78 -1.49
CA VAL A 734 12.22 4.73 -2.91
C VAL A 734 10.71 4.93 -3.07
N VAL A 735 10.28 5.89 -3.88
CA VAL A 735 8.86 6.19 -4.12
C VAL A 735 8.53 5.96 -5.58
N ASP A 736 7.48 5.19 -5.86
CA ASP A 736 6.94 4.96 -7.21
C ASP A 736 5.39 4.90 -7.19
N HIS A 737 4.76 4.77 -8.34
CA HIS A 737 3.29 4.77 -8.48
C HIS A 737 2.62 3.60 -7.74
N TYR A 738 3.25 2.42 -7.77
CA TYR A 738 2.87 1.19 -7.08
C TYR A 738 4.09 0.24 -7.04
N VAL A 739 4.00 -0.86 -6.30
CA VAL A 739 5.07 -1.87 -6.18
C VAL A 739 5.48 -2.38 -7.58
N PRO A 740 6.77 -2.42 -7.96
CA PRO A 740 7.16 -2.61 -9.34
C PRO A 740 6.75 -3.99 -9.88
N HIS A 741 5.90 -3.99 -10.92
CA HIS A 741 5.55 -5.20 -11.67
C HIS A 741 6.65 -5.48 -12.71
N TYR A 742 7.75 -6.08 -12.25
CA TYR A 742 9.00 -6.21 -13.02
C TYR A 742 8.89 -7.05 -14.31
N ASP A 743 7.80 -7.79 -14.49
CA ASP A 743 7.50 -8.64 -15.64
C ASP A 743 6.48 -8.02 -16.62
N LYS A 744 5.95 -6.82 -16.32
CA LYS A 744 4.89 -6.17 -17.11
C LYS A 744 5.33 -4.94 -17.89
N ASP A 745 6.29 -4.17 -17.37
CA ASP A 745 6.83 -2.99 -18.06
C ASP A 745 8.29 -2.70 -17.71
N ALA A 746 8.98 -2.04 -18.64
CA ALA A 746 10.41 -1.73 -18.50
C ALA A 746 10.71 -0.77 -17.32
N GLY A 747 9.77 0.12 -16.98
CA GLY A 747 9.94 1.04 -15.84
C GLY A 747 9.91 0.28 -14.51
N GLY A 748 8.92 -0.61 -14.34
CA GLY A 748 8.83 -1.51 -13.19
C GLY A 748 10.04 -2.44 -13.08
N ARG A 749 10.49 -3.02 -14.20
CA ARG A 749 11.70 -3.86 -14.26
C ARG A 749 12.94 -3.08 -13.81
N CYS A 750 13.14 -1.88 -14.34
CA CYS A 750 14.23 -0.99 -13.94
C CYS A 750 14.18 -0.70 -12.43
N THR A 751 13.05 -0.22 -11.89
CA THR A 751 12.93 0.07 -10.45
C THR A 751 13.26 -1.15 -9.59
N TYR A 752 12.81 -2.35 -9.97
CA TYR A 752 13.12 -3.60 -9.27
C TYR A 752 14.62 -3.91 -9.25
N PHE A 753 15.33 -3.76 -10.38
CA PHE A 753 16.78 -3.92 -10.43
C PHE A 753 17.51 -2.95 -9.49
N TYR A 754 17.10 -1.69 -9.43
CA TYR A 754 17.73 -0.71 -8.54
C TYR A 754 17.40 -0.98 -7.06
N LEU A 755 16.20 -1.46 -6.73
CA LEU A 755 15.89 -1.94 -5.37
C LEU A 755 16.83 -3.08 -4.95
N LYS A 756 17.00 -4.10 -5.81
CA LYS A 756 17.98 -5.18 -5.57
C LYS A 756 19.39 -4.65 -5.42
N LEU A 757 19.78 -3.67 -6.25
CA LEU A 757 21.09 -3.06 -6.20
C LEU A 757 21.32 -2.33 -4.86
N PHE A 758 20.36 -1.53 -4.39
CA PHE A 758 20.47 -0.83 -3.10
C PHE A 758 20.57 -1.82 -1.93
N VAL A 759 19.79 -2.90 -1.93
CA VAL A 759 19.93 -3.98 -0.94
C VAL A 759 21.32 -4.61 -1.01
N SER A 760 21.83 -4.92 -2.21
CA SER A 760 23.16 -5.52 -2.40
C SER A 760 24.31 -4.61 -1.97
N LEU A 761 24.08 -3.29 -1.95
CA LEU A 761 25.01 -2.29 -1.48
C LEU A 761 24.92 -2.07 0.05
N GLY A 762 24.04 -2.81 0.75
CA GLY A 762 23.90 -2.76 2.20
C GLY A 762 23.00 -1.65 2.72
N TYR A 763 22.21 -0.99 1.86
CA TYR A 763 21.26 0.03 2.29
C TYR A 763 20.08 -0.59 3.03
N HIS A 764 19.54 0.14 4.00
CA HIS A 764 18.19 -0.10 4.47
C HIS A 764 17.21 0.51 3.48
N VAL A 765 16.47 -0.33 2.75
CA VAL A 765 15.61 0.11 1.64
C VAL A 765 14.16 0.09 2.08
N ILE A 766 13.52 1.25 2.02
CA ILE A 766 12.09 1.42 2.26
C ILE A 766 11.42 1.79 0.94
N PHE A 767 10.35 1.09 0.59
CA PHE A 767 9.58 1.36 -0.62
C PHE A 767 8.19 1.91 -0.30
N ILE A 768 7.82 3.00 -0.99
CA ILE A 768 6.50 3.61 -0.93
C ILE A 768 5.88 3.53 -2.33
N GLY A 769 4.84 2.71 -2.46
CA GLY A 769 3.91 2.85 -3.57
C GLY A 769 2.93 3.98 -3.24
N ASP A 770 2.74 4.94 -4.14
CA ASP A 770 1.71 6.01 -4.00
C ASP A 770 0.28 5.45 -3.85
N ASN A 771 0.15 4.17 -4.11
CA ASN A 771 -1.04 3.36 -4.00
C ASN A 771 -1.26 2.78 -2.59
N TYR A 772 -0.20 2.67 -1.79
CA TYR A 772 -0.21 2.08 -0.45
C TYR A 772 -0.83 0.69 -0.43
N PHE A 773 -0.64 -0.10 -1.48
CA PHE A 773 -1.23 -1.43 -1.58
C PHE A 773 -0.24 -2.52 -1.90
N LYS A 774 -0.51 -3.67 -1.30
CA LYS A 774 0.25 -4.92 -1.34
C LYS A 774 -0.09 -5.73 -2.60
N HIS A 775 0.52 -5.37 -3.72
CA HIS A 775 0.39 -6.12 -4.97
C HIS A 775 1.17 -7.44 -4.89
N GLU A 776 0.46 -8.56 -4.82
CA GLU A 776 1.09 -9.88 -4.81
C GLU A 776 1.25 -10.47 -6.21
N PRO A 777 2.33 -11.23 -6.47
CA PRO A 777 3.39 -11.65 -5.53
C PRO A 777 4.50 -10.61 -5.29
N TYR A 778 4.47 -9.47 -5.97
CA TYR A 778 5.57 -8.50 -6.04
C TYR A 778 5.96 -7.91 -4.67
N THR A 779 4.98 -7.62 -3.80
CA THR A 779 5.26 -7.14 -2.44
C THR A 779 5.99 -8.21 -1.61
N SER A 780 5.47 -9.45 -1.61
CA SER A 780 6.13 -10.56 -0.91
C SER A 780 7.54 -10.82 -1.41
N GLU A 781 7.82 -10.61 -2.69
CA GLU A 781 9.17 -10.73 -3.25
C GLU A 781 10.10 -9.61 -2.76
N LEU A 782 9.68 -8.35 -2.80
CA LEU A 782 10.45 -7.24 -2.24
C LEU A 782 10.74 -7.44 -0.75
N GLN A 783 9.74 -7.87 0.01
CA GLN A 783 9.89 -8.20 1.42
C GLN A 783 10.88 -9.35 1.65
N SER A 784 10.89 -10.36 0.78
CA SER A 784 11.86 -11.47 0.83
C SER A 784 13.28 -11.02 0.51
N LEU A 785 13.45 -9.96 -0.30
CA LEU A 785 14.74 -9.31 -0.55
C LEU A 785 15.21 -8.44 0.64
N GLY A 786 14.33 -8.18 1.62
CA GLY A 786 14.61 -7.31 2.76
C GLY A 786 14.27 -5.83 2.55
N VAL A 787 13.37 -5.54 1.60
CA VAL A 787 12.81 -4.20 1.42
C VAL A 787 11.57 -4.03 2.31
N GLU A 788 11.56 -2.98 3.14
CA GLU A 788 10.37 -2.59 3.92
C GLU A 788 9.37 -1.89 3.00
N VAL A 789 8.22 -2.51 2.71
CA VAL A 789 7.19 -1.94 1.82
C VAL A 789 6.09 -1.31 2.65
N LEU A 790 5.90 0.01 2.56
CA LEU A 790 4.83 0.70 3.28
C LEU A 790 3.49 0.57 2.51
N TYR A 791 2.52 -0.09 3.14
CA TYR A 791 1.18 -0.30 2.60
C TYR A 791 0.11 -0.17 3.69
N GLY A 792 -1.14 -0.02 3.27
CA GLY A 792 -2.31 0.04 4.13
C GLY A 792 -2.87 1.45 4.35
N ASP A 793 -4.08 1.47 4.88
CA ASP A 793 -4.91 2.67 5.07
C ASP A 793 -4.27 3.70 6.00
N TYR A 794 -3.48 3.24 6.98
CA TYR A 794 -2.73 4.09 7.88
C TYR A 794 -1.77 4.99 7.10
N TYR A 795 -0.89 4.41 6.27
CA TYR A 795 0.12 5.14 5.52
C TYR A 795 -0.53 6.05 4.46
N ALA A 796 -1.58 5.57 3.79
CA ALA A 796 -2.34 6.38 2.82
C ALA A 796 -2.89 7.68 3.43
N LYS A 797 -3.27 7.67 4.72
CA LYS A 797 -3.80 8.85 5.44
C LYS A 797 -2.72 9.64 6.20
N ASN A 798 -1.58 9.02 6.52
CA ASN A 798 -0.61 9.55 7.48
C ASN A 798 0.84 9.62 6.96
N ILE A 799 1.09 9.50 5.65
CA ILE A 799 2.46 9.44 5.13
C ILE A 799 3.32 10.65 5.55
N THR A 800 2.77 11.87 5.54
CA THR A 800 3.51 13.07 5.96
C THR A 800 3.88 13.00 7.44
N LYS A 801 3.03 12.41 8.29
CA LYS A 801 3.32 12.18 9.72
C LYS A 801 4.43 11.16 9.89
N TRP A 802 4.41 10.09 9.09
CA TRP A 802 5.47 9.08 9.08
C TRP A 802 6.81 9.67 8.61
N ILE A 803 6.83 10.46 7.52
CA ILE A 803 8.03 11.15 7.04
C ILE A 803 8.57 12.10 8.12
N LYS A 804 7.70 12.85 8.80
CA LYS A 804 8.11 13.75 9.89
C LYS A 804 8.72 12.98 11.07
N ALA A 805 8.16 11.83 11.43
CA ALA A 805 8.63 11.02 12.55
C ALA A 805 9.97 10.32 12.27
N ASN A 806 10.20 9.92 11.00
CA ASN A 806 11.36 9.13 10.61
C ASN A 806 12.39 9.91 9.77
N GLY A 807 12.13 11.19 9.47
CA GLY A 807 12.91 12.00 8.55
C GLY A 807 14.38 12.18 8.93
N SER A 808 14.71 12.06 10.21
CA SER A 808 16.09 12.09 10.72
C SER A 808 16.89 10.83 10.40
N TYR A 809 16.21 9.72 10.11
CA TYR A 809 16.83 8.42 9.82
C TYR A 809 17.02 8.17 8.32
N ILE A 810 16.49 9.04 7.46
CA ILE A 810 16.51 8.90 6.01
C ILE A 810 17.71 9.68 5.46
N ASP A 811 18.65 8.97 4.84
CA ASP A 811 19.83 9.57 4.19
C ASP A 811 19.54 9.95 2.74
N TYR A 812 18.75 9.13 2.04
CA TYR A 812 18.47 9.28 0.61
C TYR A 812 16.98 9.10 0.29
N VAL A 813 16.49 9.87 -0.68
CA VAL A 813 15.15 9.69 -1.25
C VAL A 813 15.28 9.53 -2.75
N TYR A 814 14.71 8.46 -3.29
CA TYR A 814 14.73 8.13 -4.71
C TYR A 814 13.31 8.24 -5.27
N LEU A 815 13.01 9.37 -5.92
CA LEU A 815 11.68 9.67 -6.45
C LEU A 815 11.57 9.26 -7.91
N ASN A 816 10.62 8.37 -8.20
CA ASN A 816 10.36 7.89 -9.56
C ASN A 816 9.15 8.60 -10.17
N ARG A 817 9.23 8.88 -11.47
CA ARG A 817 8.15 9.41 -12.35
C ARG A 817 7.63 10.81 -11.96
N PRO A 818 7.37 11.69 -12.93
CA PRO A 818 7.02 13.08 -12.62
C PRO A 818 5.70 13.24 -11.86
N HIS A 819 4.64 12.54 -12.27
CA HIS A 819 3.29 12.65 -11.68
C HIS A 819 3.18 12.08 -10.25
N ILE A 820 4.16 11.28 -9.82
CA ILE A 820 4.25 10.77 -8.45
C ILE A 820 5.16 11.67 -7.65
N SER A 821 6.37 11.92 -8.15
CA SER A 821 7.42 12.69 -7.47
C SER A 821 6.93 14.07 -7.01
N VAL A 822 6.09 14.75 -7.80
CA VAL A 822 5.54 16.07 -7.46
C VAL A 822 4.75 16.10 -6.16
N LYS A 823 4.19 14.96 -5.72
CA LYS A 823 3.40 14.87 -4.48
C LYS A 823 4.25 14.70 -3.22
N TYR A 824 5.51 14.30 -3.36
CA TYR A 824 6.40 13.94 -2.25
C TYR A 824 7.61 14.88 -2.13
N MET A 825 7.98 15.55 -3.23
CA MET A 825 9.16 16.42 -3.29
C MET A 825 9.17 17.48 -2.18
N SER A 826 8.06 18.22 -2.00
CA SER A 826 7.97 19.27 -0.99
C SER A 826 8.11 18.75 0.43
N GLU A 827 7.50 17.61 0.71
CA GLU A 827 7.44 16.97 2.02
C GLU A 827 8.83 16.47 2.42
N PHE A 828 9.51 15.75 1.53
CA PHE A 828 10.86 15.26 1.80
C PHE A 828 11.86 16.41 1.94
N LYS A 829 11.81 17.44 1.09
CA LYS A 829 12.68 18.63 1.22
C LYS A 829 12.46 19.37 2.53
N LYS A 830 11.21 19.46 3.00
CA LYS A 830 10.87 20.20 4.22
C LYS A 830 11.15 19.42 5.49
N LEU A 831 10.93 18.11 5.48
CA LEU A 831 10.89 17.27 6.68
C LEU A 831 12.13 16.39 6.87
N THR A 832 13.01 16.31 5.87
CA THR A 832 14.23 15.50 5.93
C THR A 832 15.44 16.32 5.52
N ARG A 833 16.63 15.81 5.83
CA ARG A 833 17.91 16.30 5.28
C ARG A 833 18.45 15.36 4.21
N ALA A 834 17.62 14.45 3.73
CA ALA A 834 18.01 13.41 2.81
C ALA A 834 18.39 14.02 1.46
N LYS A 835 19.39 13.44 0.81
CA LYS A 835 19.73 13.79 -0.57
C LYS A 835 18.68 13.18 -1.50
N ILE A 836 18.07 14.01 -2.34
CA ILE A 836 16.96 13.62 -3.21
C ILE A 836 17.47 13.35 -4.63
N VAL A 837 17.29 12.12 -5.07
CA VAL A 837 17.52 11.67 -6.44
C VAL A 837 16.19 11.59 -7.16
N TYR A 838 16.09 12.26 -8.31
CA TYR A 838 14.91 12.18 -9.17
C TYR A 838 15.19 11.32 -10.40
N PHE A 839 14.36 10.30 -10.61
CA PHE A 839 14.39 9.43 -11.78
C PHE A 839 13.11 9.57 -12.59
N GLY A 840 13.19 10.27 -13.72
CA GLY A 840 12.03 10.53 -14.58
C GLY A 840 11.54 9.33 -15.40
N HIS A 841 12.36 8.28 -15.55
CA HIS A 841 12.29 7.22 -16.57
C HIS A 841 12.38 7.74 -18.01
N ASP A 842 11.42 8.56 -18.44
CA ASP A 842 11.38 9.21 -19.75
C ASP A 842 10.95 10.68 -19.64
N LEU A 843 11.41 11.50 -20.59
CA LEU A 843 11.03 12.92 -20.68
C LEU A 843 9.65 13.04 -21.32
N HIS A 844 8.62 13.21 -20.50
CA HIS A 844 7.22 13.29 -20.94
C HIS A 844 7.00 14.47 -21.87
N TYR A 845 7.57 15.64 -21.56
CA TYR A 845 7.43 16.81 -22.42
C TYR A 845 7.96 16.55 -23.84
N LEU A 846 9.09 15.84 -23.94
CA LEU A 846 9.72 15.54 -25.23
C LEU A 846 8.90 14.52 -26.00
N ARG A 847 8.36 13.50 -25.33
CA ARG A 847 7.47 12.50 -25.93
C ARG A 847 6.21 13.14 -26.50
N GLU A 848 5.56 14.02 -25.73
CA GLU A 848 4.37 14.75 -26.17
C GLU A 848 4.67 15.71 -27.32
N MET A 849 5.83 16.39 -27.29
CA MET A 849 6.27 17.29 -28.38
C MET A 849 6.48 16.51 -29.69
N ARG A 850 7.19 15.38 -29.64
CA ARG A 850 7.40 14.52 -30.82
C ARG A 850 6.06 13.99 -31.36
N ASN A 851 5.12 13.65 -30.50
CA ASN A 851 3.77 13.23 -30.91
C ASN A 851 2.99 14.39 -31.58
N TYR A 852 3.13 15.62 -31.07
CA TYR A 852 2.62 16.81 -31.74
C TYR A 852 3.26 17.01 -33.12
N GLU A 853 4.57 16.84 -33.25
CA GLU A 853 5.28 16.99 -34.53
C GLU A 853 4.75 16.02 -35.59
N LEU A 854 4.34 14.81 -35.19
CA LEU A 854 3.75 13.80 -36.06
C LEU A 854 2.26 14.05 -36.35
N THR A 855 1.44 14.19 -35.31
CA THR A 855 -0.03 14.24 -35.45
C THR A 855 -0.57 15.63 -35.73
N LYS A 856 0.23 16.67 -35.50
CA LYS A 856 -0.13 18.10 -35.53
C LYS A 856 -1.32 18.47 -34.64
N ASN A 857 -1.63 17.67 -33.63
CA ASN A 857 -2.73 17.94 -32.69
C ASN A 857 -2.35 19.03 -31.66
N PRO A 858 -2.98 20.22 -31.68
CA PRO A 858 -2.61 21.33 -30.80
C PRO A 858 -2.71 21.03 -29.30
N SER A 859 -3.55 20.08 -28.86
CA SER A 859 -3.67 19.73 -27.44
C SER A 859 -2.39 19.09 -26.89
N LEU A 860 -1.61 18.41 -27.73
CA LEU A 860 -0.34 17.79 -27.35
C LEU A 860 0.77 18.81 -27.14
N LEU A 861 0.75 19.93 -27.88
CA LEU A 861 1.69 21.02 -27.66
C LEU A 861 1.48 21.63 -26.27
N LYS A 862 0.22 21.87 -25.90
CA LYS A 862 -0.14 22.35 -24.56
C LYS A 862 0.25 21.35 -23.47
N SER A 863 -0.04 20.06 -23.68
CA SER A 863 0.37 18.95 -22.81
C SER A 863 1.89 18.93 -22.60
N SER A 864 2.67 19.05 -23.67
CA SER A 864 4.14 19.11 -23.63
C SER A 864 4.64 20.26 -22.76
N GLU A 865 4.12 21.49 -22.94
CA GLU A 865 4.49 22.65 -22.12
C GLU A 865 4.22 22.42 -20.63
N ASP A 866 3.08 21.81 -20.30
CA ASP A 866 2.68 21.58 -18.92
C ASP A 866 3.53 20.47 -18.27
N TRP A 867 3.84 19.40 -19.00
CA TRP A 867 4.83 18.40 -18.56
C TRP A 867 6.22 19.01 -18.36
N LYS A 868 6.66 19.87 -19.28
CA LYS A 868 7.97 20.53 -19.17
C LYS A 868 8.07 21.29 -17.86
N LYS A 869 7.03 22.04 -17.46
CA LYS A 869 7.00 22.76 -16.17
C LYS A 869 7.13 21.82 -14.97
N ILE A 870 6.40 20.71 -14.96
CA ILE A 870 6.43 19.74 -13.86
C ILE A 870 7.82 19.08 -13.78
N GLU A 871 8.31 18.55 -14.90
CA GLU A 871 9.59 17.85 -14.96
C GLU A 871 10.75 18.78 -14.63
N PHE A 872 10.77 20.01 -15.14
CA PHE A 872 11.83 20.98 -14.87
C PHE A 872 11.76 21.48 -13.43
N GLY A 873 10.57 21.63 -12.85
CA GLY A 873 10.40 21.93 -11.43
C GLY A 873 11.01 20.84 -10.55
N LEU A 874 10.70 19.58 -10.82
CA LEU A 874 11.27 18.43 -10.11
C LEU A 874 12.79 18.33 -10.28
N ILE A 875 13.28 18.53 -11.49
CA ILE A 875 14.71 18.56 -11.78
C ILE A 875 15.39 19.69 -11.00
N ASN A 876 14.78 20.87 -10.96
CA ASN A 876 15.29 22.01 -10.21
C ASN A 876 15.29 21.77 -8.69
N ASP A 877 14.34 21.01 -8.18
CA ASP A 877 14.22 20.73 -6.76
C ASP A 877 15.09 19.57 -6.26
N ALA A 878 15.42 18.61 -7.11
CA ALA A 878 16.26 17.45 -6.79
C ALA A 878 17.76 17.78 -6.75
N ASP A 879 18.52 17.02 -5.96
CA ASP A 879 19.97 17.16 -5.86
C ASP A 879 20.69 16.47 -7.03
N VAL A 880 20.15 15.33 -7.49
CA VAL A 880 20.72 14.51 -8.56
C VAL A 880 19.63 14.00 -9.49
N ILE A 881 19.92 14.00 -10.78
CA ILE A 881 19.00 13.52 -11.81
C ILE A 881 19.55 12.25 -12.41
N HIS A 882 18.75 11.19 -12.37
CA HIS A 882 19.02 9.98 -13.11
C HIS A 882 18.15 9.95 -14.38
N VAL A 883 18.74 9.54 -15.48
CA VAL A 883 18.07 9.30 -16.76
C VAL A 883 18.62 8.01 -17.37
N VAL A 884 17.86 7.41 -18.27
CA VAL A 884 18.32 6.26 -19.05
C VAL A 884 18.49 6.71 -20.50
N GLY A 885 19.73 6.66 -20.99
CA GLY A 885 20.08 7.06 -22.35
C GLY A 885 20.97 8.30 -22.39
N SER A 886 21.99 8.25 -23.25
CA SER A 886 22.94 9.35 -23.46
C SER A 886 22.27 10.58 -24.10
N TYR A 887 21.20 10.37 -24.88
CA TYR A 887 20.45 11.43 -25.52
C TYR A 887 19.70 12.32 -24.52
N GLU A 888 18.91 11.72 -23.61
CA GLU A 888 18.22 12.41 -22.53
C GLU A 888 19.21 13.12 -21.60
N GLN A 889 20.33 12.47 -21.27
CA GLN A 889 21.40 13.08 -20.49
C GLN A 889 21.93 14.34 -21.16
N GLY A 890 22.25 14.28 -22.46
CA GLY A 890 22.75 15.41 -23.22
C GLY A 890 21.77 16.59 -23.30
N ILE A 891 20.47 16.33 -23.39
CA ILE A 891 19.44 17.38 -23.35
C ILE A 891 19.39 18.05 -21.99
N LEU A 892 19.24 17.25 -20.92
CA LEU A 892 19.08 17.80 -19.57
C LEU A 892 20.36 18.49 -19.08
N GLN A 893 21.54 17.97 -19.44
CA GLN A 893 22.81 18.59 -19.04
C GLN A 893 23.02 19.97 -19.70
N LYS A 894 22.46 20.19 -20.90
CA LYS A 894 22.47 21.52 -21.55
C LYS A 894 21.53 22.51 -20.87
N GLU A 895 20.35 22.06 -20.47
CA GLU A 895 19.35 22.90 -19.79
C GLU A 895 19.71 23.17 -18.32
N PHE A 896 20.38 22.23 -17.66
CA PHE A 896 20.80 22.30 -16.26
C PHE A 896 22.31 22.06 -16.13
N PRO A 897 23.17 23.00 -16.58
CA PRO A 897 24.62 22.81 -16.63
C PRO A 897 25.24 22.58 -15.24
N ASP A 898 24.65 23.14 -14.19
CA ASP A 898 25.15 23.06 -12.82
C ASP A 898 24.64 21.84 -12.03
N LYS A 899 23.76 21.02 -12.63
CA LYS A 899 23.21 19.83 -11.97
C LYS A 899 23.88 18.54 -12.45
N PRO A 900 24.11 17.57 -11.55
CA PRO A 900 24.58 16.25 -11.94
C PRO A 900 23.44 15.47 -12.60
N VAL A 901 23.56 15.25 -13.92
CA VAL A 901 22.67 14.36 -14.69
C VAL A 901 23.44 13.08 -15.03
N ARG A 902 22.98 11.95 -14.51
CA ARG A 902 23.63 10.64 -14.69
C ARG A 902 22.85 9.78 -15.67
N ASN A 903 23.53 9.32 -16.72
CA ASN A 903 23.04 8.21 -17.54
C ASN A 903 23.24 6.91 -16.77
N ILE A 904 22.15 6.31 -16.28
CA ILE A 904 22.17 5.06 -15.55
C ILE A 904 21.78 3.90 -16.47
N PRO A 905 22.31 2.67 -16.27
CA PRO A 905 21.88 1.52 -17.05
C PRO A 905 20.40 1.22 -16.88
N LEU A 906 19.69 0.94 -17.97
CA LEU A 906 18.28 0.57 -17.92
C LEU A 906 18.07 -0.71 -17.09
N PHE A 907 18.83 -1.76 -17.39
CA PHE A 907 18.84 -3.02 -16.67
C PHE A 907 20.28 -3.33 -16.25
N PRO A 908 20.65 -3.14 -14.97
CA PRO A 908 21.98 -3.48 -14.46
C PRO A 908 22.06 -4.99 -14.20
N TYR A 909 22.59 -5.72 -15.16
CA TYR A 909 22.77 -7.16 -15.08
C TYR A 909 23.99 -7.56 -14.24
N GLY A 910 23.86 -8.60 -13.41
CA GLY A 910 24.92 -9.03 -12.50
C GLY A 910 26.00 -9.92 -13.14
N ASP A 911 27.11 -10.09 -12.41
CA ASP A 911 28.25 -10.96 -12.77
C ASP A 911 27.86 -12.45 -12.80
N SER A 912 26.72 -12.83 -12.22
CA SER A 912 26.10 -14.15 -12.40
C SER A 912 25.53 -14.30 -13.81
N TYR A 913 26.42 -14.40 -14.80
CA TYR A 913 26.14 -15.05 -16.07
C TYR A 913 25.60 -16.50 -15.88
N GLY A 914 25.75 -17.08 -14.69
CA GLY A 914 25.46 -18.47 -14.35
C GLY A 914 24.07 -18.80 -13.78
N GLU A 915 23.13 -17.86 -13.62
CA GLU A 915 21.72 -18.18 -13.33
C GLU A 915 20.88 -18.43 -14.59
N ARG A 916 21.49 -18.29 -15.77
CA ARG A 916 20.83 -18.43 -17.07
C ARG A 916 20.89 -19.87 -17.53
N ALA A 917 19.93 -20.26 -18.37
CA ALA A 917 20.15 -21.42 -19.22
C ALA A 917 21.42 -21.20 -20.07
N THR A 918 22.12 -22.29 -20.41
CA THR A 918 23.30 -22.24 -21.29
C THR A 918 22.97 -21.42 -22.54
N ILE A 919 23.74 -20.37 -22.80
CA ILE A 919 23.52 -19.52 -23.98
C ILE A 919 23.92 -20.32 -25.20
N ASN A 920 22.93 -20.63 -26.03
CA ASN A 920 23.11 -21.43 -27.22
C ASN A 920 24.00 -20.74 -28.27
N GLY A 921 24.74 -21.54 -29.02
CA GLY A 921 25.56 -21.07 -30.15
C GLY A 921 24.77 -20.94 -31.46
N PHE A 922 25.43 -20.49 -32.52
CA PHE A 922 24.82 -20.31 -33.86
C PHE A 922 23.99 -21.50 -34.36
N ASN A 923 24.48 -22.73 -34.16
CA ASN A 923 23.87 -23.95 -34.68
C ASN A 923 22.59 -24.37 -33.96
N GLU A 924 22.45 -24.00 -32.69
CA GLU A 924 21.31 -24.35 -31.83
C GLU A 924 20.18 -23.33 -31.93
N ARG A 925 20.45 -22.20 -32.59
CA ARG A 925 19.49 -21.11 -32.82
C ARG A 925 18.94 -21.17 -34.24
N LYS A 926 17.68 -20.85 -34.45
CA LYS A 926 17.03 -20.71 -35.77
C LYS A 926 16.04 -19.54 -35.74
N ASP A 927 15.62 -19.07 -36.89
CA ASP A 927 14.48 -18.15 -37.04
C ASP A 927 14.71 -16.75 -36.45
N LEU A 928 13.73 -15.88 -36.66
CA LEU A 928 13.76 -14.47 -36.26
C LEU A 928 12.84 -14.23 -35.05
N LEU A 929 13.25 -13.34 -34.17
CA LEU A 929 12.47 -12.94 -33.00
C LEU A 929 12.19 -11.44 -32.99
N PHE A 930 10.93 -11.08 -32.80
CA PHE A 930 10.49 -9.74 -32.42
C PHE A 930 9.86 -9.80 -31.04
N VAL A 931 10.35 -8.98 -30.12
CA VAL A 931 9.76 -8.83 -28.78
C VAL A 931 9.11 -7.45 -28.65
N GLY A 932 7.88 -7.37 -28.16
CA GLY A 932 7.26 -6.07 -27.87
C GLY A 932 5.84 -6.14 -27.34
N GLY A 933 5.54 -5.36 -26.30
CA GLY A 933 4.17 -5.12 -25.87
C GLY A 933 3.44 -4.18 -26.84
N PHE A 934 2.26 -4.58 -27.31
CA PHE A 934 1.55 -3.89 -28.39
C PHE A 934 0.66 -2.73 -27.94
N ASN A 935 0.58 -2.48 -26.63
CA ASN A 935 0.04 -1.21 -26.09
C ASN A 935 0.92 0.00 -26.44
N HIS A 936 2.16 -0.26 -26.87
CA HIS A 936 3.08 0.75 -27.36
C HIS A 936 3.01 0.78 -28.88
N THR A 937 2.30 1.77 -29.45
CA THR A 937 2.00 1.85 -30.89
C THR A 937 3.22 1.76 -31.81
N PRO A 938 4.44 2.23 -31.46
CA PRO A 938 5.64 1.99 -32.28
C PRO A 938 5.96 0.52 -32.55
N ASN A 939 5.64 -0.38 -31.62
CA ASN A 939 5.90 -1.82 -31.81
C ASN A 939 4.99 -2.39 -32.90
N TYR A 940 3.71 -2.02 -32.88
CA TYR A 940 2.76 -2.41 -33.91
C TYR A 940 3.15 -1.83 -35.28
N ASP A 941 3.42 -0.54 -35.35
CA ASP A 941 3.82 0.13 -36.58
C ASP A 941 5.08 -0.48 -37.22
N GLY A 942 6.07 -0.79 -36.38
CA GLY A 942 7.32 -1.41 -36.81
C GLY A 942 7.15 -2.85 -37.29
N VAL A 943 6.40 -3.67 -36.54
CA VAL A 943 6.18 -5.07 -36.95
C VAL A 943 5.34 -5.18 -38.22
N ILE A 944 4.36 -4.28 -38.40
CA ILE A 944 3.53 -4.27 -39.61
C ILE A 944 4.35 -3.85 -40.83
N TRP A 945 5.22 -2.83 -40.70
CA TRP A 945 6.16 -2.48 -41.75
C TRP A 945 7.09 -3.65 -42.08
N PHE A 946 7.65 -4.30 -41.06
CA PHE A 946 8.49 -5.47 -41.26
C PHE A 946 7.76 -6.59 -42.00
N LEU A 947 6.53 -6.93 -41.60
CA LEU A 947 5.73 -7.97 -42.24
C LEU A 947 5.34 -7.66 -43.68
N ASN A 948 5.13 -6.39 -44.02
CA ASN A 948 4.66 -5.98 -45.35
C ASN A 948 5.81 -5.71 -46.32
N GLU A 949 6.93 -5.13 -45.85
CA GLU A 949 8.00 -4.61 -46.72
C GLU A 949 9.30 -5.42 -46.63
N VAL A 950 9.61 -6.03 -45.48
CA VAL A 950 10.91 -6.68 -45.22
C VAL A 950 10.80 -8.21 -45.29
N PHE A 951 9.84 -8.80 -44.58
CA PHE A 951 9.67 -10.24 -44.47
C PHE A 951 9.38 -10.94 -45.81
N PRO A 952 8.62 -10.35 -46.77
CA PRO A 952 8.46 -10.95 -48.10
C PRO A 952 9.79 -11.12 -48.84
N ILE A 953 10.73 -10.17 -48.70
CA ILE A 953 12.06 -10.22 -49.31
C ILE A 953 12.88 -11.37 -48.70
N ILE A 954 12.76 -11.57 -47.38
CA ILE A 954 13.42 -12.68 -46.67
C ILE A 954 12.86 -14.03 -47.15
N LYS A 955 11.53 -14.16 -47.27
CA LYS A 955 10.87 -15.40 -47.71
C LYS A 955 11.15 -15.75 -49.18
N GLU A 956 11.45 -14.77 -50.03
CA GLU A 956 11.91 -15.00 -51.40
C GLU A 956 13.30 -15.65 -51.44
N GLN A 957 14.16 -15.33 -50.47
CA GLN A 957 15.54 -15.85 -50.38
C GLN A 957 15.61 -17.18 -49.61
N ASP A 958 14.94 -17.27 -48.45
CA ASP A 958 14.83 -18.50 -47.65
C ASP A 958 13.38 -18.74 -47.19
N PRO A 959 12.67 -19.67 -47.85
CA PRO A 959 11.30 -20.04 -47.50
C PRO A 959 11.14 -20.78 -46.17
N ASP A 960 12.20 -21.21 -45.49
CA ASP A 960 12.11 -21.98 -44.25
C ASP A 960 12.24 -21.11 -42.98
N ILE A 961 12.61 -19.84 -43.13
CA ILE A 961 12.74 -18.88 -42.01
C ILE A 961 11.36 -18.53 -41.47
N LYS A 962 11.25 -18.58 -40.13
CA LYS A 962 10.07 -18.17 -39.37
C LYS A 962 10.32 -16.89 -38.59
N LEU A 963 9.22 -16.21 -38.25
CA LEU A 963 9.22 -15.04 -37.39
C LEU A 963 8.35 -15.31 -36.16
N TYR A 964 8.96 -15.22 -34.98
CA TYR A 964 8.29 -15.23 -33.69
C TYR A 964 8.02 -13.82 -33.22
N ILE A 965 6.76 -13.47 -33.02
CA ILE A 965 6.28 -12.19 -32.51
C ILE A 965 5.77 -12.43 -31.09
N VAL A 966 6.60 -12.07 -30.11
CA VAL A 966 6.39 -12.35 -28.69
C VAL A 966 6.08 -11.05 -27.95
N GLY A 967 4.99 -11.02 -27.19
CA GLY A 967 4.65 -9.86 -26.37
C GLY A 967 3.17 -9.69 -26.12
N SER A 968 2.86 -8.94 -25.05
CA SER A 968 1.50 -8.81 -24.54
C SER A 968 0.58 -7.98 -25.43
N ASN A 969 -0.70 -8.36 -25.43
CA ASN A 969 -1.83 -7.70 -26.10
C ASN A 969 -1.69 -7.48 -27.63
N PRO A 970 -1.28 -8.49 -28.42
CA PRO A 970 -1.20 -8.33 -29.86
C PRO A 970 -2.58 -8.01 -30.46
N PRO A 971 -2.74 -6.97 -31.30
CA PRO A 971 -4.03 -6.59 -31.85
C PRO A 971 -4.62 -7.67 -32.77
N GLU A 972 -5.95 -7.71 -32.91
CA GLU A 972 -6.65 -8.76 -33.67
C GLU A 972 -6.22 -8.86 -35.14
N ASP A 973 -5.86 -7.75 -35.79
CA ASP A 973 -5.37 -7.73 -37.15
C ASP A 973 -3.93 -8.28 -37.28
N LEU A 974 -3.09 -8.09 -36.26
CA LEU A 974 -1.79 -8.74 -36.16
C LEU A 974 -1.94 -10.24 -35.88
N LYS A 975 -2.84 -10.63 -34.98
CA LYS A 975 -3.19 -12.05 -34.75
C LYS A 975 -3.69 -12.72 -36.04
N ALA A 976 -4.46 -12.00 -36.86
CA ALA A 976 -4.96 -12.49 -38.14
C ALA A 976 -3.86 -12.71 -39.20
N LYS A 977 -2.67 -12.10 -39.01
CA LYS A 977 -1.48 -12.35 -39.85
C LYS A 977 -0.66 -13.57 -39.39
N ALA A 978 -1.07 -14.26 -38.32
CA ALA A 978 -0.40 -15.48 -37.88
C ALA A 978 -0.55 -16.60 -38.92
N THR A 979 0.55 -17.28 -39.21
CA THR A 979 0.66 -18.40 -40.16
C THR A 979 1.62 -19.46 -39.59
N GLU A 980 1.92 -20.53 -40.34
CA GLU A 980 2.94 -21.50 -39.92
C GLU A 980 4.36 -20.91 -39.86
N ASP A 981 4.58 -19.78 -40.55
CA ASP A 981 5.84 -19.05 -40.64
C ASP A 981 5.86 -17.76 -39.79
N ILE A 982 4.69 -17.26 -39.38
CA ILE A 982 4.54 -16.07 -38.53
C ILE A 982 3.81 -16.49 -37.26
N ILE A 983 4.55 -16.66 -36.17
CA ILE A 983 4.03 -17.12 -34.90
C ILE A 983 3.77 -15.90 -34.01
N VAL A 984 2.50 -15.64 -33.69
CA VAL A 984 2.10 -14.59 -32.75
C VAL A 984 1.65 -15.26 -31.45
N THR A 985 2.36 -15.02 -30.34
CA THR A 985 2.09 -15.72 -29.08
C THR A 985 1.10 -14.96 -28.20
N GLY A 986 1.53 -13.83 -27.63
CA GLY A 986 0.86 -13.10 -26.56
C GLY A 986 1.80 -12.84 -25.39
N PHE A 987 1.23 -12.62 -24.20
CA PHE A 987 2.05 -12.55 -22.98
C PHE A 987 2.68 -13.92 -22.72
N VAL A 988 3.98 -13.92 -22.42
CA VAL A 988 4.76 -15.09 -22.02
C VAL A 988 5.48 -14.76 -20.72
N THR A 989 5.80 -15.78 -19.94
CA THR A 989 6.61 -15.64 -18.72
C THR A 989 8.07 -15.29 -19.05
N ASP A 990 8.82 -14.78 -18.09
CA ASP A 990 10.25 -14.47 -18.28
C ASP A 990 11.08 -15.71 -18.65
N ALA A 991 10.74 -16.88 -18.09
CA ALA A 991 11.40 -18.15 -18.44
C ALA A 991 11.12 -18.58 -19.90
N GLU A 992 9.87 -18.40 -20.37
CA GLU A 992 9.55 -18.65 -21.78
C GLU A 992 10.23 -17.63 -22.70
N LEU A 993 10.27 -16.35 -22.30
CA LEU A 993 10.94 -15.30 -23.05
C LEU A 993 12.45 -15.54 -23.17
N GLU A 994 13.11 -15.97 -22.09
CA GLU A 994 14.51 -16.41 -22.08
C GLU A 994 14.71 -17.56 -23.09
N ASN A 995 13.82 -18.55 -23.10
CA ASN A 995 13.90 -19.64 -24.08
C ASN A 995 13.78 -19.12 -25.52
N TYR A 996 12.87 -18.20 -25.82
CA TYR A 996 12.79 -17.57 -27.15
C TYR A 996 14.09 -16.87 -27.53
N TYR A 997 14.69 -16.11 -26.62
CA TYR A 997 16.00 -15.51 -26.89
C TYR A 997 17.07 -16.56 -27.12
N ASN A 998 17.08 -17.67 -26.40
CA ASN A 998 18.09 -18.74 -26.55
C ASN A 998 17.94 -19.58 -27.82
N VAL A 999 16.73 -19.73 -28.37
CA VAL A 999 16.52 -20.52 -29.59
C VAL A 999 16.48 -19.67 -30.86
N SER A 1000 16.37 -18.35 -30.74
CA SER A 1000 16.27 -17.47 -31.91
C SER A 1000 17.64 -17.07 -32.46
N ARG A 1001 17.80 -17.09 -33.80
CA ARG A 1001 19.08 -16.74 -34.44
C ARG A 1001 19.31 -15.25 -34.49
N LEU A 1002 18.29 -14.46 -34.78
CA LEU A 1002 18.39 -13.00 -34.84
C LEU A 1002 17.20 -12.35 -34.15
N VAL A 1003 17.44 -11.19 -33.54
CA VAL A 1003 16.38 -10.31 -33.05
C VAL A 1003 16.19 -9.13 -33.99
N VAL A 1004 14.95 -8.84 -34.36
CA VAL A 1004 14.60 -7.72 -35.24
C VAL A 1004 13.86 -6.64 -34.46
N VAL A 1005 14.34 -5.40 -34.56
CA VAL A 1005 13.74 -4.22 -33.91
C VAL A 1005 13.47 -3.11 -34.94
N PRO A 1006 12.41 -3.26 -35.75
CA PRO A 1006 12.10 -2.38 -36.88
C PRO A 1006 11.31 -1.11 -36.49
N LEU A 1007 11.74 -0.36 -35.46
CA LEU A 1007 10.96 0.79 -34.97
C LEU A 1007 11.12 2.03 -35.87
N ARG A 1008 10.03 2.63 -36.34
CA ARG A 1008 10.13 3.83 -37.21
C ARG A 1008 9.99 5.16 -36.46
N TYR A 1009 9.50 5.13 -35.22
CA TYR A 1009 9.39 6.30 -34.34
C TYR A 1009 9.45 5.86 -32.86
N GLY A 1010 9.82 6.76 -31.95
CA GLY A 1010 9.96 6.45 -30.52
C GLY A 1010 10.89 7.43 -29.78
N ALA A 1011 11.14 7.16 -28.50
CA ALA A 1011 12.11 7.88 -27.66
C ALA A 1011 12.74 6.91 -26.63
N GLY A 1012 13.87 7.27 -26.02
CA GLY A 1012 14.53 6.53 -24.94
C GLY A 1012 15.22 5.21 -25.32
N VAL A 1013 15.90 4.56 -24.38
CA VAL A 1013 16.53 3.24 -24.61
C VAL A 1013 15.47 2.13 -24.68
N LYS A 1014 15.58 1.23 -25.67
CA LYS A 1014 14.60 0.15 -25.85
C LYS A 1014 15.03 -1.09 -25.09
N GLY A 1015 14.26 -1.47 -24.06
CA GLY A 1015 14.54 -2.66 -23.23
C GLY A 1015 14.80 -3.94 -24.03
N LYS A 1016 14.00 -4.20 -25.07
CA LYS A 1016 14.14 -5.38 -25.95
C LYS A 1016 15.48 -5.47 -26.69
N VAL A 1017 16.11 -4.33 -26.98
CA VAL A 1017 17.46 -4.31 -27.60
C VAL A 1017 18.47 -4.73 -26.54
N VAL A 1018 18.41 -4.11 -25.36
CA VAL A 1018 19.28 -4.43 -24.23
C VAL A 1018 19.16 -5.91 -23.81
N GLU A 1019 17.94 -6.46 -23.79
CA GLU A 1019 17.69 -7.87 -23.49
C GLU A 1019 18.25 -8.82 -24.56
N ALA A 1020 18.11 -8.50 -25.84
CA ALA A 1020 18.71 -9.29 -26.92
C ALA A 1020 20.23 -9.33 -26.82
N LEU A 1021 20.86 -8.19 -26.54
CA LEU A 1021 22.31 -8.10 -26.29
C LEU A 1021 22.71 -8.92 -25.06
N TYR A 1022 21.91 -8.89 -24.00
CA TYR A 1022 22.13 -9.68 -22.79
C TYR A 1022 22.15 -11.20 -23.07
N TYR A 1023 21.26 -11.69 -23.94
CA TYR A 1023 21.24 -13.08 -24.40
C TYR A 1023 22.17 -13.37 -25.58
N GLN A 1024 23.04 -12.42 -25.93
CA GLN A 1024 24.04 -12.50 -26.99
C GLN A 1024 23.43 -12.85 -28.36
N VAL A 1025 22.21 -12.38 -28.61
CA VAL A 1025 21.53 -12.54 -29.91
C VAL A 1025 21.83 -11.30 -30.74
N PRO A 1026 22.47 -11.42 -31.92
CA PRO A 1026 22.68 -10.27 -32.79
C PRO A 1026 21.36 -9.60 -33.17
N VAL A 1027 21.38 -8.27 -33.17
CA VAL A 1027 20.20 -7.43 -33.41
C VAL A 1027 20.33 -6.73 -34.76
N ILE A 1028 19.22 -6.71 -35.52
CA ILE A 1028 19.05 -5.81 -36.66
C ILE A 1028 17.96 -4.82 -36.30
N THR A 1029 18.25 -3.53 -36.40
CA THR A 1029 17.35 -2.46 -35.96
C THR A 1029 17.41 -1.25 -36.87
N THR A 1030 16.52 -0.29 -36.64
CA THR A 1030 16.52 1.04 -37.27
C THR A 1030 17.30 2.04 -36.42
N SER A 1031 17.61 3.21 -36.97
CA SER A 1031 18.24 4.31 -36.24
C SER A 1031 17.46 4.69 -34.97
N ILE A 1032 16.13 4.65 -35.04
CA ILE A 1032 15.23 4.90 -33.91
C ILE A 1032 15.27 3.78 -32.86
N GLY A 1033 15.47 2.53 -33.27
CA GLY A 1033 15.62 1.41 -32.33
C GLY A 1033 16.94 1.44 -31.57
N ALA A 1034 18.00 2.00 -32.17
CA ALA A 1034 19.31 2.19 -31.55
C ALA A 1034 19.45 3.50 -30.73
N GLU A 1035 18.47 4.41 -30.79
CA GLU A 1035 18.53 5.72 -30.10
C GLU A 1035 18.83 5.57 -28.60
N GLY A 1036 19.76 6.39 -28.10
CA GLY A 1036 20.14 6.46 -26.68
C GLY A 1036 21.18 5.42 -26.22
N LEU A 1037 21.60 4.50 -27.11
CA LEU A 1037 22.68 3.55 -26.87
C LEU A 1037 24.02 4.12 -27.38
N GLU A 1038 25.06 4.05 -26.56
CA GLU A 1038 26.44 4.46 -26.93
C GLU A 1038 27.10 3.34 -27.74
N ASP A 1039 27.87 3.65 -28.78
CA ASP A 1039 28.59 2.64 -29.61
C ASP A 1039 27.69 1.50 -30.17
N ALA A 1040 26.42 1.77 -30.45
CA ALA A 1040 25.44 0.75 -30.84
C ALA A 1040 25.85 -0.02 -32.12
N ASP A 1041 26.48 0.64 -33.08
CA ASP A 1041 26.98 0.08 -34.34
C ASP A 1041 28.03 -1.03 -34.17
N THR A 1042 28.65 -1.12 -32.99
CA THR A 1042 29.62 -2.17 -32.66
C THR A 1042 28.97 -3.52 -32.35
N VAL A 1043 27.69 -3.54 -31.99
CA VAL A 1043 26.96 -4.74 -31.51
C VAL A 1043 25.67 -5.05 -32.28
N MET A 1044 25.20 -4.14 -33.14
CA MET A 1044 24.01 -4.36 -33.97
C MET A 1044 24.15 -3.73 -35.35
N LEU A 1045 23.38 -4.23 -36.32
CA LEU A 1045 23.26 -3.61 -37.64
C LEU A 1045 22.09 -2.65 -37.66
N ILE A 1046 22.33 -1.43 -38.13
CA ILE A 1046 21.35 -0.34 -38.15
C ILE A 1046 21.00 -0.04 -39.61
N GLN A 1047 19.74 -0.29 -39.98
CA GLN A 1047 19.20 -0.06 -41.33
C GLN A 1047 17.81 0.55 -41.24
N ASP A 1048 17.56 1.61 -42.01
CA ASP A 1048 16.25 2.27 -42.06
C ASP A 1048 15.42 1.88 -43.29
N GLU A 1049 16.08 1.41 -44.37
CA GLU A 1049 15.44 1.01 -45.62
C GLU A 1049 15.15 -0.50 -45.66
N ALA A 1050 13.99 -0.89 -46.20
CA ALA A 1050 13.49 -2.26 -46.13
C ALA A 1050 14.41 -3.29 -46.83
N SER A 1051 14.97 -2.94 -47.98
CA SER A 1051 15.89 -3.80 -48.74
C SER A 1051 17.22 -4.02 -48.01
N GLU A 1052 17.77 -2.96 -47.41
CA GLU A 1052 19.01 -3.02 -46.63
C GLU A 1052 18.82 -3.78 -45.32
N PHE A 1053 17.65 -3.63 -44.69
CA PHE A 1053 17.25 -4.38 -43.49
C PHE A 1053 17.17 -5.88 -43.79
N ALA A 1054 16.47 -6.27 -44.87
CA ALA A 1054 16.38 -7.66 -45.30
C ALA A 1054 17.75 -8.24 -45.67
N GLY A 1055 18.57 -7.48 -46.41
CA GLY A 1055 19.92 -7.88 -46.78
C GLY A 1055 20.82 -8.12 -45.57
N SER A 1056 20.73 -7.26 -44.55
CA SER A 1056 21.48 -7.39 -43.29
C SER A 1056 21.05 -8.62 -42.48
N ILE A 1057 19.75 -8.93 -42.49
CA ILE A 1057 19.24 -10.17 -41.87
C ILE A 1057 19.83 -11.39 -42.56
N MET A 1058 19.71 -11.48 -43.88
CA MET A 1058 20.17 -12.66 -44.63
C MET A 1058 21.67 -12.86 -44.48
N HIS A 1059 22.44 -11.76 -44.56
CA HIS A 1059 23.88 -11.78 -44.36
C HIS A 1059 24.31 -12.37 -43.00
N LEU A 1060 23.71 -11.89 -41.90
CA LEU A 1060 24.01 -12.43 -40.56
C LEU A 1060 23.39 -13.81 -40.29
N TYR A 1061 22.29 -14.15 -40.96
CA TYR A 1061 21.61 -15.43 -40.79
C TYR A 1061 22.43 -16.58 -41.40
N GLU A 1062 23.15 -16.32 -42.50
CA GLU A 1062 23.97 -17.29 -43.22
C GLU A 1062 25.44 -17.30 -42.77
N THR A 1063 25.97 -16.15 -42.33
CA THR A 1063 27.40 -15.98 -42.05
C THR A 1063 27.73 -16.24 -40.58
N LYS A 1064 28.05 -17.49 -40.23
CA LYS A 1064 28.38 -17.92 -38.86
C LYS A 1064 29.50 -17.11 -38.19
N ASP A 1065 30.57 -16.79 -38.91
CA ASP A 1065 31.73 -16.09 -38.34
C ASP A 1065 31.37 -14.65 -37.96
N GLU A 1066 30.61 -13.95 -38.80
CA GLU A 1066 30.13 -12.61 -38.50
C GLU A 1066 29.07 -12.61 -37.39
N TRP A 1067 28.13 -13.56 -37.42
CA TRP A 1067 27.17 -13.74 -36.34
C TRP A 1067 27.89 -13.94 -35.00
N THR A 1068 28.93 -14.79 -34.97
CA THR A 1068 29.72 -15.08 -33.77
C THR A 1068 30.48 -13.84 -33.29
N LYS A 1069 31.02 -13.04 -34.21
CA LYS A 1069 31.65 -11.76 -33.90
C LYS A 1069 30.68 -10.81 -33.20
N TYR A 1070 29.47 -10.62 -33.74
CA TYR A 1070 28.45 -9.77 -33.11
C TYR A 1070 27.97 -10.34 -31.77
N SER A 1071 27.69 -11.64 -31.70
CA SER A 1071 27.28 -12.32 -30.46
C SER A 1071 28.29 -12.14 -29.33
N HIS A 1072 29.60 -12.31 -29.62
CA HIS A 1072 30.66 -12.06 -28.64
C HIS A 1072 30.79 -10.58 -28.26
N ALA A 1073 30.61 -9.66 -29.21
CA ALA A 1073 30.64 -8.23 -28.93
C ALA A 1073 29.50 -7.81 -27.98
N CYS A 1074 28.31 -8.41 -28.10
CA CYS A 1074 27.18 -8.17 -27.19
C CYS A 1074 27.56 -8.40 -25.72
N LYS A 1075 28.34 -9.45 -25.42
CA LYS A 1075 28.78 -9.75 -24.05
C LYS A 1075 29.60 -8.60 -23.47
N GLY A 1076 30.67 -8.19 -24.17
CA GLY A 1076 31.55 -7.11 -23.70
C GLY A 1076 30.80 -5.77 -23.57
N TYR A 1077 29.88 -5.51 -24.48
CA TYR A 1077 29.03 -4.32 -24.45
C TYR A 1077 28.10 -4.27 -23.23
N VAL A 1078 27.46 -5.40 -22.88
CA VAL A 1078 26.63 -5.51 -21.68
C VAL A 1078 27.48 -5.38 -20.41
N GLU A 1079 28.67 -5.97 -20.36
CA GLU A 1079 29.61 -5.81 -19.23
C GLU A 1079 30.00 -4.33 -19.03
N GLN A 1080 30.23 -3.62 -20.13
CA GLN A 1080 30.64 -2.22 -20.13
C GLN A 1080 29.51 -1.27 -19.75
N TYR A 1081 28.34 -1.39 -20.38
CA TYR A 1081 27.28 -0.37 -20.29
C TYR A 1081 26.08 -0.78 -19.44
N PHE A 1082 25.82 -2.08 -19.28
CA PHE A 1082 24.60 -2.60 -18.66
C PHE A 1082 24.88 -3.56 -17.48
N SER A 1083 26.06 -3.47 -16.86
CA SER A 1083 26.39 -4.30 -15.70
C SER A 1083 26.03 -3.64 -14.37
N ILE A 1084 25.87 -4.47 -13.33
CA ILE A 1084 25.77 -4.04 -11.93
C ILE A 1084 27.00 -3.20 -11.56
N ASN A 1085 28.19 -3.57 -12.01
CA ASN A 1085 29.42 -2.84 -11.69
C ASN A 1085 29.40 -1.42 -12.27
N THR A 1086 28.90 -1.26 -13.51
CA THR A 1086 28.69 0.06 -14.11
C THR A 1086 27.64 0.87 -13.36
N ALA A 1087 26.51 0.28 -12.99
CA ALA A 1087 25.49 0.96 -12.19
C ALA A 1087 26.02 1.37 -10.81
N LYS A 1088 26.76 0.49 -10.12
CA LYS A 1088 27.43 0.80 -8.84
C LYS A 1088 28.38 1.98 -8.99
N LYS A 1089 29.21 1.99 -10.03
CA LYS A 1089 30.15 3.08 -10.32
C LYS A 1089 29.41 4.41 -10.49
N ILE A 1090 28.32 4.44 -11.25
CA ILE A 1090 27.54 5.66 -11.49
C ILE A 1090 26.85 6.14 -10.22
N ILE A 1091 26.16 5.25 -9.51
CA ILE A 1091 25.49 5.56 -8.24
C ILE A 1091 26.51 6.02 -7.19
N SER A 1092 27.74 5.51 -7.25
CA SER A 1092 28.78 5.86 -6.28
C SER A 1092 29.19 7.33 -6.29
N TYR A 1093 28.97 8.05 -7.39
CA TYR A 1093 29.25 9.48 -7.43
C TYR A 1093 28.33 10.29 -6.51
N ASP A 1094 27.15 9.75 -6.21
CA ASP A 1094 26.07 10.54 -5.63
C ASP A 1094 25.47 9.96 -4.35
N ILE A 1095 25.46 8.64 -4.20
CA ILE A 1095 24.79 7.95 -3.09
C ILE A 1095 25.83 7.23 -2.20
N ILE A 1096 27.04 6.93 -2.69
CA ILE A 1096 28.08 6.22 -1.92
C ILE A 1096 29.18 7.20 -1.51
N ASN A 1097 29.40 7.38 -0.21
CA ASN A 1097 30.65 7.96 0.30
C ASN A 1097 31.43 6.91 1.11
N GLN A 1098 32.52 6.43 0.49
CA GLN A 1098 33.87 6.25 1.08
C GLN A 1098 34.05 5.71 2.51
N GLU A 1099 33.39 4.62 2.91
CA GLU A 1099 33.81 3.87 4.13
C GLU A 1099 34.03 2.36 3.94
N ASN A 1100 33.81 1.77 2.76
CA ASN A 1100 33.98 0.32 2.52
C ASN A 1100 35.03 -0.03 1.45
N THR A 1101 36.11 0.75 1.37
CA THR A 1101 37.37 0.28 0.76
C THR A 1101 38.43 0.21 1.85
N GLU A 1102 38.36 -0.83 2.68
CA GLU A 1102 39.52 -1.45 3.35
C GLU A 1102 39.44 -2.96 3.14
#